data_AF-A0A932LAA5-F1
#
_entry.id   AF-A0A932LAA5-F1
#
_cell.length_a   1.000
_cell.length_b   1.000
_cell.length_c   1.000
_cell.angle_alpha   90.00
_cell.angle_beta   90.00
_cell.angle_gamma   90.00
#
_symmetry.space_group_name_H-M   'P 1'
#
loop_
_entity.id
_entity.type
_entity.pdbx_description
1 polymer ?
#
loop_
_entity_poly.entity_id
_entity_poly.type
_entity_poly.pdbx_seq_one_letter_code
_entity_poly.pdbx_strand_id
1 'polypeptide(L)'
;RAGGRPSPVDYAPHLWRQFQDRLLAYEAMRRASDSDESAQLSAMLRREMLPLPDLLASTAPVELDERATLAEQIACLKPSAPAGVSAPRSLAGAAALSWSSPELSAARIRDLAAQLEFWSASAPAREEYAKWVASLKPAERDLSELRWAAQIDALSELDWPTLQLALATRVAAERAVAAANGQRGWVDGLIADADARRLAGERRLLDSRGEVSSFAGAQRQLEAARSSYIQSIAHSELVKSVVQLRNELVFRAPSYVEWCGRGGLQESALGPARADVASLLATLSQLNDLLLAPDPANLGQLAKLQRQLTALRERVEVGLRGDLAGVLARSPATAGNVWRMELLLSTPLVDHDQRQRLAEAVVAAGVHKFDTRPDLSSVPPLLHVVAPQDLEKLFMRAELDVGLARLAGEPRSMDQAAGNGPQAAFDKLAAAQEQLRRESNPDLAGQPLWDAYRRFGSALGGLYRQLPAGINDALSSDYRLADQKTRADQLHTLARAEQQLRLLPGFAAPMPDRRSPLVSLRTAETYDELLWRRERLISAANDAPASEIAWLEQSAASYMHQATAIPGQPVPLESGGPAVALSGPSQLSLSDGSAHELLITLTNRRPAGVNAWVVLDYDPLLLEVVASPGHQVYRSDQLSSPNALLDRTPSATLRASADEAIPLRIIPKASAADRARLIVKVLTKEQIARHEIDLTLPGPAGIDLLVSGTPGTWQTTDSSLVLQPFPNTTTDYVLKLANRSPDSKRLRVDLMAAPTFEVAAGELDGAVPSGPILASAPELLLPSGGMPVAIEFPKPAAPATPAVPVLAPANQTAEGSGVPADRQL
;
A
#
# COMPACT_ATOMS: atom_id res chain seq x y z
N ARG A 1 -12.28 -12.37 -15.52
CA ARG A 1 -10.86 -12.09 -15.17
C ARG A 1 -10.85 -11.39 -13.81
N ALA A 2 -10.77 -12.12 -12.70
CA ALA A 2 -10.91 -11.57 -11.34
C ALA A 2 -9.61 -11.66 -10.51
N GLY A 3 -8.46 -11.93 -11.16
CA GLY A 3 -7.19 -12.22 -10.46
C GLY A 3 -6.10 -11.16 -10.58
N GLY A 4 -6.40 -9.95 -11.09
CA GLY A 4 -5.46 -8.81 -11.10
C GLY A 4 -4.14 -8.98 -11.87
N ARG A 5 -3.86 -10.16 -12.45
CA ARG A 5 -2.62 -10.41 -13.20
C ARG A 5 -2.63 -9.61 -14.51
N PRO A 6 -1.56 -8.85 -14.80
CA PRO A 6 -1.46 -8.10 -16.05
C PRO A 6 -1.47 -9.06 -17.24
N SER A 7 -2.27 -8.73 -18.25
CA SER A 7 -2.34 -9.47 -19.51
C SER A 7 -1.29 -8.96 -20.49
N PRO A 8 -0.94 -9.71 -21.55
CA PRO A 8 -0.04 -9.20 -22.60
C PRO A 8 -0.47 -7.87 -23.21
N VAL A 9 -1.78 -7.55 -23.21
CA VAL A 9 -2.29 -6.24 -23.63
C VAL A 9 -1.73 -5.10 -22.76
N ASP A 10 -1.47 -5.35 -21.48
CA ASP A 10 -1.01 -4.35 -20.52
C ASP A 10 0.50 -4.09 -20.57
N TYR A 11 1.31 -5.07 -21.02
CA TYR A 11 2.78 -4.97 -20.99
C TYR A 11 3.48 -5.14 -22.35
N ALA A 12 2.85 -5.80 -23.32
CA ALA A 12 3.40 -6.06 -24.65
C ALA A 12 2.32 -5.97 -25.76
N PRO A 13 1.55 -4.86 -25.86
CA PRO A 13 0.39 -4.78 -26.73
C PRO A 13 0.72 -4.96 -28.22
N HIS A 14 1.83 -4.41 -28.70
CA HIS A 14 2.25 -4.53 -30.11
C HIS A 14 2.60 -5.99 -30.47
N LEU A 15 3.35 -6.69 -29.61
CA LEU A 15 3.66 -8.11 -29.79
C LEU A 15 2.40 -8.98 -29.67
N TRP A 16 1.51 -8.63 -28.74
CA TRP A 16 0.24 -9.32 -28.59
C TRP A 16 -0.65 -9.15 -29.81
N ARG A 17 -0.67 -7.97 -30.45
CA ARG A 17 -1.36 -7.77 -31.73
C ARG A 17 -0.73 -8.59 -32.85
N GLN A 18 0.60 -8.56 -32.97
CA GLN A 18 1.31 -9.38 -33.95
C GLN A 18 1.02 -10.88 -33.76
N PHE A 19 0.90 -11.33 -32.50
CA PHE A 19 0.53 -12.70 -32.16
C PHE A 19 -0.89 -13.02 -32.62
N GLN A 20 -1.86 -12.13 -32.35
CA GLN A 20 -3.23 -12.27 -32.84
C GLN A 20 -3.28 -12.29 -34.37
N ASP A 21 -2.65 -11.33 -35.04
CA ASP A 21 -2.62 -11.23 -36.51
C ASP A 21 -2.04 -12.49 -37.15
N ARG A 22 -0.98 -13.07 -36.55
CA ARG A 22 -0.35 -14.31 -37.03
C ARG A 22 -1.26 -15.53 -36.82
N LEU A 23 -1.98 -15.61 -35.70
CA LEU A 23 -3.00 -16.65 -35.50
C LEU A 23 -4.15 -16.55 -36.51
N LEU A 24 -4.64 -15.34 -36.77
CA LEU A 24 -5.67 -15.08 -37.78
C LEU A 24 -5.19 -15.49 -39.17
N ALA A 25 -3.92 -15.19 -39.51
CA ALA A 25 -3.31 -15.61 -40.77
C ALA A 25 -3.21 -17.13 -40.88
N TYR A 26 -2.76 -17.85 -39.84
CA TYR A 26 -2.70 -19.31 -39.84
C TYR A 26 -4.08 -19.95 -39.99
N GLU A 27 -5.12 -19.38 -39.38
CA GLU A 27 -6.49 -19.84 -39.56
C GLU A 27 -6.99 -19.61 -40.99
N ALA A 28 -6.72 -18.43 -41.56
CA ALA A 28 -7.05 -18.13 -42.95
C ALA A 28 -6.36 -19.09 -43.93
N MET A 29 -5.07 -19.37 -43.70
CA MET A 29 -4.31 -20.36 -44.47
C MET A 29 -4.96 -21.74 -44.32
N ARG A 30 -5.18 -22.23 -43.09
CA ARG A 30 -5.80 -23.54 -42.84
C ARG A 30 -7.14 -23.72 -43.56
N ARG A 31 -7.96 -22.67 -43.64
CA ARG A 31 -9.25 -22.72 -44.36
C ARG A 31 -9.10 -22.79 -45.89
N ALA A 32 -7.98 -22.28 -46.42
CA ALA A 32 -7.67 -22.24 -47.85
C ALA A 32 -6.75 -23.40 -48.32
N SER A 33 -6.17 -24.18 -47.41
CA SER A 33 -5.13 -25.19 -47.67
C SER A 33 -5.68 -26.60 -47.91
N ASP A 34 -4.96 -27.40 -48.71
CA ASP A 34 -5.12 -28.86 -48.80
C ASP A 34 -4.33 -29.58 -47.67
N SER A 35 -4.49 -30.91 -47.53
CA SER A 35 -4.02 -31.70 -46.37
C SER A 35 -2.51 -31.61 -46.06
N ASP A 36 -1.65 -31.43 -47.05
CA ASP A 36 -0.18 -31.44 -46.87
C ASP A 36 0.38 -30.13 -46.26
N GLU A 37 -0.25 -28.99 -46.54
CA GLU A 37 0.12 -27.67 -45.96
C GLU A 37 -0.27 -27.59 -44.46
N SER A 38 -1.24 -28.39 -44.04
CA SER A 38 -1.71 -28.48 -42.65
C SER A 38 -0.62 -29.00 -41.69
N ALA A 39 0.26 -29.89 -42.16
CA ALA A 39 1.37 -30.41 -41.35
C ALA A 39 2.43 -29.34 -41.07
N GLN A 40 2.75 -28.51 -42.07
CA GLN A 40 3.69 -27.39 -41.92
C GLN A 40 3.12 -26.30 -41.00
N LEU A 41 1.85 -25.92 -41.18
CA LEU A 41 1.14 -24.99 -40.29
C LEU A 41 1.14 -25.48 -38.83
N SER A 42 0.89 -26.78 -38.62
CA SER A 42 0.91 -27.39 -37.29
C SER A 42 2.30 -27.32 -36.65
N ALA A 43 3.37 -27.55 -37.42
CA ALA A 43 4.73 -27.44 -36.92
C ALA A 43 5.08 -25.98 -36.53
N MET A 44 4.67 -25.00 -37.34
CA MET A 44 4.87 -23.58 -37.05
C MET A 44 4.12 -23.13 -35.78
N LEU A 45 2.85 -23.53 -35.62
CA LEU A 45 2.05 -23.25 -34.43
C LEU A 45 2.68 -23.84 -33.16
N ARG A 46 3.11 -25.10 -33.21
CA ARG A 46 3.79 -25.78 -32.08
C ARG A 46 5.07 -25.08 -31.66
N ARG A 47 5.85 -24.60 -32.62
CA ARG A 47 7.11 -23.92 -32.34
C ARG A 47 6.90 -22.50 -31.82
N GLU A 48 6.03 -21.73 -32.45
CA GLU A 48 6.02 -20.27 -32.26
C GLU A 48 4.95 -19.75 -31.31
N MET A 49 3.81 -20.46 -31.20
CA MET A 49 2.61 -19.91 -30.54
C MET A 49 2.17 -20.72 -29.30
N LEU A 50 2.20 -22.06 -29.40
CA LEU A 50 1.74 -22.94 -28.30
C LEU A 50 2.57 -22.88 -27.00
N PRO A 51 3.87 -22.50 -26.97
CA PRO A 51 4.60 -22.36 -25.72
C PRO A 51 4.11 -21.21 -24.82
N LEU A 52 3.36 -20.25 -25.36
CA LEU A 52 3.04 -19.02 -24.64
C LEU A 52 2.30 -19.24 -23.31
N PRO A 53 1.25 -20.09 -23.20
CA PRO A 53 0.56 -20.31 -21.93
C PRO A 53 1.49 -20.80 -20.82
N ASP A 54 2.41 -21.72 -21.14
CA ASP A 54 3.38 -22.27 -20.20
C ASP A 54 4.40 -21.20 -19.78
N LEU A 55 4.90 -20.41 -20.74
CA LEU A 55 5.79 -19.27 -20.48
C LEU A 55 5.11 -18.20 -19.60
N LEU A 56 3.82 -17.92 -19.82
CA LEU A 56 3.05 -16.98 -19.00
C LEU A 56 2.78 -17.52 -17.60
N ALA A 57 2.65 -18.84 -17.43
CA ALA A 57 2.50 -19.49 -16.13
C ALA A 57 3.81 -19.54 -15.33
N SER A 58 4.96 -19.62 -16.02
CA SER A 58 6.29 -19.63 -15.40
C SER A 58 6.62 -18.33 -14.65
N THR A 59 7.36 -18.48 -13.55
CA THR A 59 7.96 -17.36 -12.80
C THR A 59 9.44 -17.16 -13.12
N ALA A 60 10.04 -18.07 -13.90
CA ALA A 60 11.44 -17.95 -14.29
C ALA A 60 11.61 -16.82 -15.32
N PRO A 61 12.69 -16.03 -15.24
CA PRO A 61 13.02 -15.06 -16.27
C PRO A 61 13.28 -15.79 -17.60
N VAL A 62 12.81 -15.21 -18.69
CA VAL A 62 13.06 -15.71 -20.06
C VAL A 62 14.23 -14.92 -20.64
N GLU A 63 15.34 -15.60 -20.89
CA GLU A 63 16.46 -15.03 -21.62
C GLU A 63 16.19 -15.11 -23.13
N LEU A 64 16.36 -13.98 -23.82
CA LEU A 64 16.09 -13.88 -25.25
C LEU A 64 17.38 -14.01 -26.07
N ASP A 65 17.45 -15.01 -26.94
CA ASP A 65 18.47 -15.11 -27.99
C ASP A 65 18.06 -14.37 -29.28
N GLU A 66 18.89 -14.41 -30.33
CA GLU A 66 18.57 -13.80 -31.65
C GLU A 66 17.44 -14.54 -32.40
N ARG A 67 17.08 -15.75 -31.98
CA ARG A 67 16.08 -16.62 -32.60
C ARG A 67 14.79 -16.69 -31.79
N ALA A 68 14.64 -15.84 -30.77
CA ALA A 68 13.52 -15.86 -29.86
C ALA A 68 12.19 -15.74 -30.60
N THR A 69 11.31 -16.70 -30.32
CA THR A 69 9.94 -16.73 -30.82
C THR A 69 9.13 -15.56 -30.29
N LEU A 70 8.02 -15.24 -30.96
CA LEU A 70 7.11 -14.19 -30.50
C LEU A 70 6.56 -14.49 -29.10
N ALA A 71 6.32 -15.77 -28.77
CA ALA A 71 5.90 -16.19 -27.44
C ALA A 71 6.94 -15.87 -26.36
N GLU A 72 8.22 -16.14 -26.62
CA GLU A 72 9.33 -15.81 -25.72
C GLU A 72 9.51 -14.30 -25.57
N GLN A 73 9.39 -13.54 -26.66
CA GLN A 73 9.47 -12.07 -26.62
C GLN A 73 8.35 -11.46 -25.76
N ILE A 74 7.11 -11.96 -25.90
CA ILE A 74 6.00 -11.55 -25.02
C ILE A 74 6.33 -11.91 -23.57
N ALA A 75 6.74 -13.15 -23.30
CA ALA A 75 7.02 -13.61 -21.95
C ALA A 75 8.17 -12.83 -21.28
N CYS A 76 9.19 -12.41 -22.02
CA CYS A 76 10.31 -11.61 -21.50
C CYS A 76 9.88 -10.21 -21.04
N LEU A 77 8.86 -9.62 -21.67
CA LEU A 77 8.30 -8.31 -21.26
C LEU A 77 7.29 -8.40 -20.12
N LYS A 78 7.03 -9.60 -19.59
CA LYS A 78 6.17 -9.80 -18.43
C LYS A 78 6.70 -8.96 -17.26
N PRO A 79 5.85 -8.16 -16.58
CA PRO A 79 6.29 -7.33 -15.47
C PRO A 79 6.99 -8.17 -14.39
N SER A 80 8.19 -7.73 -14.04
CA SER A 80 8.99 -8.20 -12.92
C SER A 80 9.39 -6.99 -12.05
N ALA A 81 9.78 -7.25 -10.81
CA ALA A 81 10.38 -6.20 -9.98
C ALA A 81 11.65 -5.67 -10.67
N PRO A 82 11.89 -4.35 -10.73
CA PRO A 82 13.12 -3.82 -11.29
C PRO A 82 14.35 -4.38 -10.57
N ALA A 83 15.44 -4.55 -11.32
CA ALA A 83 16.72 -4.91 -10.75
C ALA A 83 17.11 -3.91 -9.64
N GLY A 84 17.52 -4.42 -8.48
CA GLY A 84 17.91 -3.59 -7.33
C GLY A 84 16.86 -3.46 -6.23
N VAL A 85 15.59 -3.83 -6.47
CA VAL A 85 14.56 -3.87 -5.42
C VAL A 85 14.58 -5.23 -4.73
N SER A 86 15.21 -5.32 -3.56
CA SER A 86 15.54 -6.59 -2.91
C SER A 86 15.13 -6.68 -1.44
N ALA A 87 14.62 -5.61 -0.83
CA ALA A 87 14.32 -5.59 0.60
C ALA A 87 13.09 -4.71 0.91
N PRO A 88 11.86 -5.21 0.71
CA PRO A 88 10.66 -4.52 1.17
C PRO A 88 10.65 -4.43 2.71
N ARG A 89 10.29 -3.26 3.25
CA ARG A 89 10.15 -3.04 4.72
C ARG A 89 8.70 -3.11 5.19
N SER A 90 7.80 -3.59 4.33
CA SER A 90 6.41 -3.90 4.71
C SER A 90 5.90 -5.17 4.06
N LEU A 91 4.99 -5.82 4.75
CA LEU A 91 4.40 -7.10 4.41
C LEU A 91 3.48 -6.96 3.19
N ALA A 92 2.69 -5.88 3.15
CA ALA A 92 1.89 -5.53 1.97
C ALA A 92 2.77 -5.22 0.74
N GLY A 93 3.89 -4.49 0.92
CA GLY A 93 4.85 -4.23 -0.15
C GLY A 93 5.53 -5.50 -0.66
N ALA A 94 5.94 -6.37 0.25
CA ALA A 94 6.55 -7.66 -0.09
C ALA A 94 5.57 -8.57 -0.85
N ALA A 95 4.31 -8.61 -0.43
CA ALA A 95 3.26 -9.36 -1.12
C ALA A 95 2.99 -8.79 -2.53
N ALA A 96 2.91 -7.47 -2.67
CA ALA A 96 2.68 -6.81 -3.97
C ALA A 96 3.80 -7.09 -4.98
N LEU A 97 5.05 -7.15 -4.52
CA LEU A 97 6.21 -7.47 -5.36
C LEU A 97 6.41 -8.98 -5.58
N SER A 98 5.57 -9.84 -4.97
CA SER A 98 5.81 -11.30 -4.89
C SER A 98 7.25 -11.62 -4.43
N TRP A 99 7.77 -10.79 -3.52
CA TRP A 99 9.16 -10.84 -3.09
C TRP A 99 9.46 -12.12 -2.31
N SER A 100 10.71 -12.59 -2.42
CA SER A 100 11.24 -13.67 -1.61
C SER A 100 12.73 -13.50 -1.37
N SER A 101 13.22 -14.02 -0.25
CA SER A 101 14.64 -14.12 0.10
C SER A 101 14.92 -15.52 0.66
N PRO A 102 16.21 -15.89 0.84
CA PRO A 102 16.58 -17.12 1.55
C PRO A 102 15.96 -17.20 2.96
N GLU A 103 15.70 -16.06 3.59
CA GLU A 103 15.17 -15.96 4.96
C GLU A 103 13.63 -15.92 5.01
N LEU A 104 12.98 -15.40 3.95
CA LEU A 104 11.54 -15.17 3.87
C LEU A 104 11.00 -15.57 2.49
N SER A 105 10.34 -16.73 2.40
CA SER A 105 9.71 -17.19 1.16
C SER A 105 8.40 -16.44 0.87
N ALA A 106 8.03 -16.32 -0.41
CA ALA A 106 6.76 -15.70 -0.80
C ALA A 106 5.52 -16.40 -0.20
N ALA A 107 5.61 -17.71 0.06
CA ALA A 107 4.55 -18.45 0.76
C ALA A 107 4.44 -18.01 2.22
N ARG A 108 5.58 -17.89 2.92
CA ARG A 108 5.62 -17.44 4.31
C ARG A 108 5.08 -16.01 4.46
N ILE A 109 5.37 -15.12 3.51
CA ILE A 109 4.84 -13.74 3.52
C ILE A 109 3.31 -13.74 3.40
N ARG A 110 2.74 -14.58 2.51
CA ARG A 110 1.28 -14.72 2.42
C ARG A 110 0.66 -15.28 3.70
N ASP A 111 1.31 -16.26 4.31
CA ASP A 111 0.84 -16.84 5.58
C ASP A 111 0.85 -15.81 6.71
N LEU A 112 1.93 -15.02 6.83
CA LEU A 112 2.04 -13.94 7.81
C LEU A 112 0.99 -12.84 7.57
N ALA A 113 0.70 -12.49 6.31
CA ALA A 113 -0.35 -11.54 5.97
C ALA A 113 -1.71 -12.03 6.46
N ALA A 114 -2.05 -13.29 6.16
CA ALA A 114 -3.32 -13.88 6.56
C ALA A 114 -3.45 -14.00 8.09
N GLN A 115 -2.37 -14.35 8.80
CA GLN A 115 -2.35 -14.39 10.26
C GLN A 115 -2.56 -13.00 10.86
N LEU A 116 -1.88 -11.98 10.35
CA LEU A 116 -2.04 -10.61 10.83
C LEU A 116 -3.45 -10.08 10.59
N GLU A 117 -4.05 -10.39 9.43
CA GLU A 117 -5.45 -10.08 9.16
C GLU A 117 -6.40 -10.72 10.16
N PHE A 118 -6.22 -12.01 10.46
CA PHE A 118 -6.98 -12.74 11.47
C PHE A 118 -6.93 -12.03 12.83
N TRP A 119 -5.73 -11.66 13.29
CA TRP A 119 -5.55 -10.94 14.56
C TRP A 119 -6.21 -9.56 14.56
N SER A 120 -6.16 -8.84 13.44
CA SER A 120 -6.71 -7.49 13.31
C SER A 120 -8.24 -7.40 13.22
N ALA A 121 -8.93 -8.52 12.93
CA ALA A 121 -10.34 -8.50 12.56
C ALA A 121 -11.26 -9.35 13.45
N SER A 122 -10.84 -10.54 13.88
CA SER A 122 -11.80 -11.54 14.39
C SER A 122 -11.26 -12.51 15.43
N ALA A 123 -10.02 -12.33 15.88
CA ALA A 123 -9.41 -13.25 16.85
C ALA A 123 -9.99 -13.07 18.28
N PRO A 124 -10.28 -14.17 19.01
CA PRO A 124 -11.04 -14.12 20.25
C PRO A 124 -10.21 -13.84 21.52
N ALA A 125 -8.88 -14.04 21.51
CA ALA A 125 -8.09 -14.01 22.74
C ALA A 125 -6.73 -13.30 22.60
N ARG A 126 -6.41 -12.43 23.58
CA ARG A 126 -5.14 -11.69 23.65
C ARG A 126 -3.95 -12.60 23.98
N GLU A 127 -4.13 -13.65 24.78
CA GLU A 127 -3.02 -14.53 25.16
C GLU A 127 -2.46 -15.30 23.95
N GLU A 128 -3.33 -15.70 23.01
CA GLU A 128 -2.91 -16.39 21.80
C GLU A 128 -2.16 -15.45 20.85
N TYR A 129 -2.58 -14.19 20.78
CA TYR A 129 -1.87 -13.15 20.06
C TYR A 129 -0.45 -12.94 20.61
N ALA A 130 -0.29 -12.83 21.93
CA ALA A 130 1.03 -12.70 22.56
C ALA A 130 1.94 -13.90 22.24
N LYS A 131 1.40 -15.12 22.27
CA LYS A 131 2.13 -16.34 21.85
C LYS A 131 2.55 -16.26 20.38
N TRP A 132 1.68 -15.77 19.51
CA TRP A 132 2.00 -15.59 18.10
C TRP A 132 3.11 -14.54 17.89
N VAL A 133 3.03 -13.38 18.54
CA VAL A 133 4.07 -12.33 18.51
C VAL A 133 5.42 -12.86 18.99
N ALA A 134 5.43 -13.64 20.07
CA ALA A 134 6.63 -14.27 20.60
C ALA A 134 7.26 -15.28 19.60
N SER A 135 6.45 -15.90 18.74
CA SER A 135 6.92 -16.85 17.71
C SER A 135 7.55 -16.19 16.47
N LEU A 136 7.38 -14.87 16.30
CA LEU A 136 7.92 -14.14 15.14
C LEU A 136 9.45 -14.09 15.17
N LYS A 137 10.07 -14.41 14.03
CA LYS A 137 11.53 -14.37 13.85
C LYS A 137 12.05 -12.93 13.74
N PRO A 138 13.34 -12.67 14.04
CA PRO A 138 13.94 -11.34 13.88
C PRO A 138 13.73 -10.73 12.48
N ALA A 139 13.98 -11.50 11.40
CA ALA A 139 13.77 -11.06 10.03
C ALA A 139 12.29 -10.76 9.70
N GLU A 140 11.33 -11.41 10.38
CA GLU A 140 9.90 -11.10 10.24
C GLU A 140 9.55 -9.78 10.93
N ARG A 141 10.18 -9.50 12.09
CA ARG A 141 10.02 -8.25 12.86
C ARG A 141 10.66 -7.03 12.20
N ASP A 142 11.40 -7.21 11.11
CA ASP A 142 11.90 -6.11 10.28
C ASP A 142 10.82 -5.50 9.36
N LEU A 143 9.69 -6.19 9.18
CA LEU A 143 8.53 -5.69 8.44
C LEU A 143 7.69 -4.77 9.32
N SER A 144 7.31 -3.60 8.82
CA SER A 144 6.64 -2.54 9.57
C SER A 144 5.42 -3.03 10.37
N GLU A 145 4.58 -3.85 9.77
CA GLU A 145 3.33 -4.31 10.37
C GLU A 145 3.58 -5.30 11.52
N LEU A 146 4.56 -6.19 11.38
CA LEU A 146 4.92 -7.18 12.40
C LEU A 146 5.76 -6.57 13.52
N ARG A 147 6.60 -5.58 13.20
CA ARG A 147 7.27 -4.76 14.21
C ARG A 147 6.26 -4.05 15.09
N TRP A 148 5.27 -3.42 14.47
CA TRP A 148 4.20 -2.73 15.17
C TRP A 148 3.40 -3.70 16.06
N ALA A 149 3.08 -4.88 15.55
CA ALA A 149 2.42 -5.93 16.33
C ALA A 149 3.22 -6.29 17.61
N ALA A 150 4.53 -6.46 17.49
CA ALA A 150 5.39 -6.72 18.65
C ALA A 150 5.48 -5.54 19.62
N GLN A 151 5.49 -4.30 19.12
CA GLN A 151 5.56 -3.10 19.94
C GLN A 151 4.28 -2.87 20.77
N ILE A 152 3.10 -3.06 20.17
CA ILE A 152 1.83 -2.85 20.88
C ILE A 152 1.49 -3.99 21.83
N ASP A 153 2.00 -5.21 21.60
CA ASP A 153 1.81 -6.33 22.52
C ASP A 153 2.43 -6.04 23.90
N ALA A 154 3.57 -5.34 23.90
CA ALA A 154 4.28 -4.92 25.11
C ALA A 154 3.50 -3.90 25.96
N LEU A 155 2.40 -3.34 25.45
CA LEU A 155 1.52 -2.44 26.17
C LEU A 155 0.40 -3.25 26.84
N SER A 156 0.64 -3.73 28.06
CA SER A 156 -0.28 -4.59 28.83
C SER A 156 -1.62 -3.94 29.17
N GLU A 157 -1.67 -2.62 29.26
CA GLU A 157 -2.83 -1.83 29.65
C GLU A 157 -3.86 -1.62 28.53
N LEU A 158 -3.48 -1.91 27.28
CA LEU A 158 -4.37 -1.74 26.13
C LEU A 158 -5.50 -2.77 26.16
N ASP A 159 -6.73 -2.33 25.99
CA ASP A 159 -7.83 -3.24 25.75
C ASP A 159 -7.69 -3.90 24.37
N TRP A 160 -8.18 -5.14 24.26
CA TRP A 160 -8.05 -5.94 23.04
C TRP A 160 -8.63 -5.23 21.79
N PRO A 161 -9.82 -4.60 21.82
CA PRO A 161 -10.35 -3.87 20.68
C PRO A 161 -9.44 -2.73 20.17
N THR A 162 -8.83 -1.95 21.07
CA THR A 162 -7.91 -0.87 20.66
C THR A 162 -6.65 -1.42 20.01
N LEU A 163 -6.11 -2.52 20.54
CA LEU A 163 -4.98 -3.22 19.94
C LEU A 163 -5.34 -3.69 18.52
N GLN A 164 -6.51 -4.33 18.34
CA GLN A 164 -6.98 -4.77 17.02
C GLN A 164 -7.17 -3.60 16.05
N LEU A 165 -7.73 -2.48 16.51
CA LEU A 165 -7.86 -1.27 15.71
C LEU A 165 -6.50 -0.72 15.27
N ALA A 166 -5.50 -0.69 16.16
CA ALA A 166 -4.15 -0.25 15.85
C ALA A 166 -3.48 -1.16 14.80
N LEU A 167 -3.64 -2.49 14.92
CA LEU A 167 -3.18 -3.45 13.90
C LEU A 167 -3.87 -3.24 12.56
N ALA A 168 -5.21 -3.19 12.56
CA ALA A 168 -6.01 -3.03 11.35
C ALA A 168 -5.68 -1.72 10.62
N THR A 169 -5.40 -0.65 11.37
CA THR A 169 -4.99 0.65 10.82
C THR A 169 -3.62 0.56 10.15
N ARG A 170 -2.63 -0.11 10.79
CA ARG A 170 -1.30 -0.31 10.20
C ARG A 170 -1.35 -1.19 8.95
N VAL A 171 -2.14 -2.27 8.98
CA VAL A 171 -2.37 -3.13 7.81
C VAL A 171 -3.00 -2.33 6.66
N ALA A 172 -4.03 -1.53 6.95
CA ALA A 172 -4.68 -0.68 5.95
C ALA A 172 -3.71 0.36 5.36
N ALA A 173 -2.84 0.94 6.18
CA ALA A 173 -1.83 1.91 5.74
C ALA A 173 -0.87 1.30 4.70
N GLU A 174 -0.27 0.16 5.02
CA GLU A 174 0.70 -0.47 4.12
C GLU A 174 0.04 -1.06 2.87
N ARG A 175 -1.21 -1.52 2.96
CA ARG A 175 -2.03 -1.91 1.81
C ARG A 175 -2.37 -0.74 0.90
N ALA A 176 -2.75 0.40 1.46
CA ALA A 176 -3.03 1.61 0.68
C ALA A 176 -1.83 2.03 -0.15
N VAL A 177 -0.64 2.03 0.47
CA VAL A 177 0.61 2.41 -0.19
C VAL A 177 1.00 1.39 -1.27
N ALA A 178 0.88 0.10 -0.99
CA ALA A 178 1.10 -0.94 -2.00
C ALA A 178 0.08 -0.88 -3.15
N ALA A 179 -1.18 -0.50 -2.86
CA ALA A 179 -2.22 -0.36 -3.86
C ALA A 179 -2.04 0.89 -4.73
N ALA A 180 -1.44 1.95 -4.19
CA ALA A 180 -1.19 3.23 -4.85
C ALA A 180 -0.05 3.21 -5.88
N ASN A 181 0.66 2.08 -6.06
CA ASN A 181 1.70 1.95 -7.07
C ASN A 181 1.17 2.30 -8.47
N GLY A 182 1.83 3.26 -9.14
CA GLY A 182 1.42 3.86 -10.41
C GLY A 182 0.18 4.77 -10.35
N GLN A 183 -0.42 4.98 -9.17
CA GLN A 183 -1.67 5.76 -8.98
C GLN A 183 -1.54 6.91 -7.99
N ARG A 184 -0.31 7.22 -7.56
CA ARG A 184 0.03 8.24 -6.56
C ARG A 184 -0.67 9.58 -6.75
N GLY A 185 -0.67 10.12 -7.98
CA GLY A 185 -1.31 11.40 -8.30
C GLY A 185 -2.81 11.48 -7.96
N TRP A 186 -3.49 10.34 -7.75
CA TRP A 186 -4.91 10.28 -7.38
C TRP A 186 -5.18 10.17 -5.88
N VAL A 187 -4.20 9.70 -5.09
CA VAL A 187 -4.43 9.28 -3.69
C VAL A 187 -3.39 9.78 -2.69
N ASP A 188 -2.27 10.36 -3.13
CA ASP A 188 -1.15 10.77 -2.26
C ASP A 188 -1.60 11.68 -1.11
N GLY A 189 -2.41 12.70 -1.39
CA GLY A 189 -2.92 13.62 -0.36
C GLY A 189 -3.77 12.91 0.70
N LEU A 190 -4.64 11.99 0.28
CA LEU A 190 -5.48 11.21 1.20
C LEU A 190 -4.65 10.27 2.08
N ILE A 191 -3.60 9.66 1.52
CA ILE A 191 -2.69 8.77 2.27
C ILE A 191 -1.82 9.59 3.23
N ALA A 192 -1.33 10.76 2.82
CA ALA A 192 -0.55 11.64 3.69
C ALA A 192 -1.36 12.12 4.91
N ASP A 193 -2.61 12.54 4.69
CA ASP A 193 -3.53 12.92 5.78
C ASP A 193 -3.83 11.72 6.70
N ALA A 194 -4.01 10.52 6.13
CA ALA A 194 -4.22 9.30 6.88
C ALA A 194 -2.98 8.91 7.70
N ASP A 195 -1.77 9.05 7.16
CA ASP A 195 -0.51 8.82 7.86
C ASP A 195 -0.33 9.78 9.03
N ALA A 196 -0.64 11.07 8.85
CA ALA A 196 -0.57 12.04 9.93
C ALA A 196 -1.50 11.66 11.10
N ARG A 197 -2.74 11.23 10.80
CA ARG A 197 -3.70 10.75 11.81
C ARG A 197 -3.25 9.45 12.46
N ARG A 198 -2.79 8.48 11.65
CA ARG A 198 -2.28 7.20 12.15
C ARG A 198 -1.14 7.42 13.11
N LEU A 199 -0.11 8.18 12.70
CA LEU A 199 1.04 8.50 13.55
C LEU A 199 0.59 9.19 14.83
N ALA A 200 -0.29 10.20 14.76
CA ALA A 200 -0.82 10.86 15.95
C ALA A 200 -1.53 9.87 16.91
N GLY A 201 -2.30 8.91 16.38
CA GLY A 201 -2.94 7.86 17.18
C GLY A 201 -1.93 6.90 17.81
N GLU A 202 -0.98 6.40 17.02
CA GLU A 202 0.07 5.48 17.49
C GLU A 202 1.00 6.12 18.52
N ARG A 203 1.38 7.39 18.35
CA ARG A 203 2.16 8.13 19.34
C ARG A 203 1.41 8.26 20.65
N ARG A 204 0.13 8.61 20.60
CA ARG A 204 -0.70 8.62 21.82
C ARG A 204 -0.70 7.24 22.49
N LEU A 205 -0.86 6.14 21.76
CA LEU A 205 -0.81 4.80 22.37
C LEU A 205 0.53 4.49 23.05
N LEU A 206 1.65 4.84 22.42
CA LEU A 206 3.00 4.59 22.96
C LEU A 206 3.38 5.52 24.11
N ASP A 207 2.82 6.74 24.13
CA ASP A 207 3.11 7.79 25.10
C ASP A 207 2.26 7.63 26.38
N SER A 208 1.07 7.01 26.26
CA SER A 208 0.10 6.88 27.35
C SER A 208 0.36 5.66 28.20
N ARG A 209 1.05 5.83 29.33
CA ARG A 209 1.07 4.83 30.41
C ARG A 209 -0.18 5.00 31.28
N GLY A 210 -1.33 4.56 30.76
CA GLY A 210 -2.53 4.34 31.59
C GLY A 210 -3.60 5.44 31.57
N GLU A 211 -3.41 6.55 30.86
CA GLU A 211 -4.43 7.61 30.78
C GLU A 211 -5.60 7.23 29.86
N VAL A 212 -6.77 6.95 30.47
CA VAL A 212 -8.02 6.56 29.77
C VAL A 212 -8.45 7.60 28.71
N SER A 213 -8.28 8.89 28.99
CA SER A 213 -8.63 9.99 28.08
C SER A 213 -7.75 9.99 26.81
N SER A 214 -6.50 9.56 26.93
CA SER A 214 -5.56 9.49 25.81
C SER A 214 -5.89 8.33 24.87
N PHE A 215 -6.34 7.19 25.39
CA PHE A 215 -6.78 6.05 24.56
C PHE A 215 -7.98 6.39 23.67
N ALA A 216 -9.01 7.08 24.19
CA ALA A 216 -10.15 7.53 23.39
C ALA A 216 -9.73 8.54 22.29
N GLY A 217 -8.73 9.38 22.58
CA GLY A 217 -8.11 10.24 21.58
C GLY A 217 -7.39 9.46 20.49
N ALA A 218 -6.63 8.43 20.86
CA ALA A 218 -5.92 7.56 19.93
C ALA A 218 -6.87 6.77 19.02
N GLN A 219 -7.91 6.15 19.59
CA GLN A 219 -8.93 5.41 18.84
C GLN A 219 -9.57 6.27 17.74
N ARG A 220 -10.02 7.49 18.07
CA ARG A 220 -10.61 8.42 17.07
C ARG A 220 -9.66 8.73 15.91
N GLN A 221 -8.37 8.91 16.20
CA GLN A 221 -7.37 9.18 15.16
C GLN A 221 -7.12 7.93 14.28
N LEU A 222 -7.03 6.76 14.90
CA LEU A 222 -6.83 5.49 14.19
C LEU A 222 -8.05 5.12 13.32
N GLU A 223 -9.28 5.31 13.80
CA GLU A 223 -10.50 5.09 13.03
C GLU A 223 -10.59 6.01 11.81
N ALA A 224 -10.30 7.30 11.99
CA ALA A 224 -10.27 8.28 10.91
C ALA A 224 -9.18 7.96 9.87
N ALA A 225 -7.99 7.56 10.33
CA ALA A 225 -6.90 7.12 9.47
C ALA A 225 -7.29 5.87 8.67
N ARG A 226 -7.79 4.83 9.35
CA ARG A 226 -8.24 3.57 8.73
C ARG A 226 -9.30 3.80 7.67
N SER A 227 -10.30 4.64 7.96
CA SER A 227 -11.35 4.98 6.99
C SER A 227 -10.77 5.63 5.74
N SER A 228 -9.82 6.55 5.92
CA SER A 228 -9.11 7.23 4.82
C SER A 228 -8.26 6.25 3.99
N TYR A 229 -7.57 5.30 4.64
CA TYR A 229 -6.83 4.25 3.92
C TYR A 229 -7.74 3.33 3.12
N ILE A 230 -8.86 2.87 3.69
CA ILE A 230 -9.84 2.04 2.97
C ILE A 230 -10.38 2.79 1.75
N GLN A 231 -10.68 4.08 1.89
CA GLN A 231 -11.10 4.92 0.78
C GLN A 231 -10.00 5.04 -0.28
N SER A 232 -8.74 5.24 0.11
CA SER A 232 -7.62 5.32 -0.82
C SER A 232 -7.38 4.01 -1.59
N ILE A 233 -7.60 2.85 -0.95
CA ILE A 233 -7.55 1.53 -1.60
C ILE A 233 -8.66 1.44 -2.64
N ALA A 234 -9.90 1.82 -2.29
CA ALA A 234 -11.02 1.82 -3.23
C ALA A 234 -10.79 2.75 -4.43
N HIS A 235 -10.23 3.94 -4.19
CA HIS A 235 -9.82 4.86 -5.27
C HIS A 235 -8.73 4.26 -6.15
N SER A 236 -7.70 3.64 -5.55
CA SER A 236 -6.62 2.99 -6.30
C SER A 236 -7.14 1.85 -7.18
N GLU A 237 -8.06 1.02 -6.68
CA GLU A 237 -8.68 -0.05 -7.44
C GLU A 237 -9.61 0.48 -8.56
N LEU A 238 -10.33 1.58 -8.32
CA LEU A 238 -11.05 2.28 -9.38
C LEU A 238 -10.10 2.69 -10.50
N VAL A 239 -9.00 3.40 -10.19
CA VAL A 239 -8.07 3.87 -11.23
C VAL A 239 -7.42 2.69 -11.97
N LYS A 240 -6.99 1.63 -11.27
CA LYS A 240 -6.47 0.41 -11.91
C LYS A 240 -7.48 -0.22 -12.87
N SER A 241 -8.73 -0.36 -12.44
CA SER A 241 -9.79 -0.96 -13.27
C SER A 241 -10.10 -0.09 -14.50
N VAL A 242 -10.02 1.24 -14.37
CA VAL A 242 -10.20 2.19 -15.46
C VAL A 242 -9.02 2.12 -16.45
N VAL A 243 -7.78 2.07 -15.95
CA VAL A 243 -6.57 1.89 -16.76
C VAL A 243 -6.64 0.58 -17.54
N GLN A 244 -7.04 -0.52 -16.92
CA GLN A 244 -7.23 -1.81 -17.60
C GLN A 244 -8.31 -1.75 -18.68
N LEU A 245 -9.48 -1.15 -18.37
CA LEU A 245 -10.55 -0.97 -19.35
C LEU A 245 -10.08 -0.12 -20.53
N ARG A 246 -9.37 0.97 -20.27
CA ARG A 246 -8.77 1.84 -21.28
C ARG A 246 -7.78 1.07 -22.15
N ASN A 247 -6.87 0.31 -21.55
CA ASN A 247 -5.89 -0.49 -22.28
C ASN A 247 -6.57 -1.50 -23.20
N GLU A 248 -7.57 -2.23 -22.69
CA GLU A 248 -8.33 -3.20 -23.46
C GLU A 248 -9.07 -2.54 -24.64
N LEU A 249 -9.77 -1.43 -24.39
CA LEU A 249 -10.57 -0.77 -25.41
C LEU A 249 -9.73 -0.06 -26.47
N VAL A 250 -8.62 0.60 -26.10
CA VAL A 250 -7.67 1.17 -27.07
C VAL A 250 -7.05 0.07 -27.92
N PHE A 251 -6.71 -1.08 -27.31
CA PHE A 251 -6.19 -2.23 -28.04
C PHE A 251 -7.22 -2.83 -29.02
N ARG A 252 -8.51 -2.88 -28.66
CA ARG A 252 -9.59 -3.40 -29.53
C ARG A 252 -10.11 -2.39 -30.56
N ALA A 253 -9.88 -1.10 -30.34
CA ALA A 253 -10.44 -0.03 -31.17
C ALA A 253 -10.20 -0.21 -32.68
N PRO A 254 -9.01 -0.62 -33.17
CA PRO A 254 -8.81 -0.89 -34.60
C PRO A 254 -9.75 -1.97 -35.14
N SER A 255 -9.96 -3.06 -34.40
CA SER A 255 -10.88 -4.13 -34.80
C SER A 255 -12.34 -3.65 -34.81
N TYR A 256 -12.75 -2.79 -33.87
CA TYR A 256 -14.09 -2.19 -33.90
C TYR A 256 -14.29 -1.28 -35.10
N VAL A 257 -13.29 -0.47 -35.43
CA VAL A 257 -13.35 0.42 -36.60
C VAL A 257 -13.37 -0.43 -37.87
N GLU A 258 -12.53 -1.47 -38.00
CA GLU A 258 -12.57 -2.45 -39.10
C GLU A 258 -13.94 -3.11 -39.27
N TRP A 259 -14.48 -3.68 -38.19
CA TRP A 259 -15.77 -4.35 -38.20
C TRP A 259 -16.92 -3.39 -38.57
N CYS A 260 -16.94 -2.18 -38.00
CA CYS A 260 -17.94 -1.16 -38.31
C CYS A 260 -17.86 -0.70 -39.78
N GLY A 261 -16.67 -0.34 -40.25
CA GLY A 261 -16.52 0.25 -41.58
C GLY A 261 -16.66 -0.74 -42.72
N ARG A 262 -16.31 -2.01 -42.51
CA ARG A 262 -16.65 -3.06 -43.49
C ARG A 262 -18.14 -3.37 -43.39
N GLY A 263 -18.66 -3.63 -42.19
CA GLY A 263 -20.06 -4.04 -41.98
C GLY A 263 -21.11 -3.04 -42.46
N GLY A 264 -20.81 -1.73 -42.40
CA GLY A 264 -21.71 -0.64 -42.83
C GLY A 264 -21.90 -0.49 -44.34
N LEU A 265 -21.18 -1.26 -45.17
CA LEU A 265 -21.37 -1.24 -46.63
C LEU A 265 -22.71 -1.86 -47.07
N GLN A 266 -23.46 -2.55 -46.20
CA GLN A 266 -24.79 -3.10 -46.47
C GLN A 266 -25.82 -2.73 -45.38
N GLU A 267 -27.08 -2.44 -45.77
CA GLU A 267 -28.15 -1.89 -44.90
C GLU A 267 -28.76 -2.87 -43.87
N SER A 268 -28.39 -4.15 -43.86
CA SER A 268 -29.01 -5.17 -42.98
C SER A 268 -28.01 -5.65 -41.91
N ALA A 269 -28.22 -5.12 -40.69
CA ALA A 269 -27.25 -4.91 -39.63
C ALA A 269 -26.84 -6.14 -38.79
N LEU A 270 -25.54 -6.47 -38.82
CA LEU A 270 -24.86 -7.26 -37.78
C LEU A 270 -23.60 -6.56 -37.21
N GLY A 271 -23.20 -5.42 -37.76
CA GLY A 271 -22.08 -4.60 -37.25
C GLY A 271 -22.54 -3.58 -36.20
N PRO A 272 -21.61 -3.03 -35.40
CA PRO A 272 -21.92 -2.03 -34.39
C PRO A 272 -22.40 -0.74 -35.05
N ALA A 273 -23.31 -0.04 -34.38
CA ALA A 273 -23.73 1.28 -34.83
C ALA A 273 -22.53 2.23 -34.85
N ARG A 274 -22.36 2.93 -35.96
CA ARG A 274 -21.26 3.88 -36.15
C ARG A 274 -21.20 4.94 -35.05
N ALA A 275 -22.35 5.49 -34.67
CA ALA A 275 -22.45 6.50 -33.62
C ALA A 275 -21.91 5.98 -32.27
N ASP A 276 -22.09 4.69 -31.98
CA ASP A 276 -21.56 4.08 -30.76
C ASP A 276 -20.04 3.91 -30.83
N VAL A 277 -19.49 3.49 -31.98
CA VAL A 277 -18.01 3.40 -32.17
C VAL A 277 -17.38 4.79 -32.10
N ALA A 278 -17.96 5.80 -32.75
CA ALA A 278 -17.48 7.18 -32.69
C ALA A 278 -17.53 7.75 -31.26
N SER A 279 -18.62 7.49 -30.53
CA SER A 279 -18.76 7.88 -29.13
C SER A 279 -17.72 7.18 -28.25
N LEU A 280 -17.47 5.88 -28.48
CA LEU A 280 -16.45 5.12 -27.77
C LEU A 280 -15.06 5.72 -27.98
N LEU A 281 -14.67 6.06 -29.22
CA LEU A 281 -13.38 6.69 -29.50
C LEU A 281 -13.26 8.07 -28.83
N ALA A 282 -14.31 8.90 -28.88
CA ALA A 282 -14.32 10.21 -28.25
C ALA A 282 -14.21 10.11 -26.71
N THR A 283 -14.97 9.21 -26.08
CA THR A 283 -14.91 8.97 -24.63
C THR A 283 -13.57 8.38 -24.20
N LEU A 284 -12.95 7.52 -25.02
CA LEU A 284 -11.59 7.02 -24.76
C LEU A 284 -10.56 8.15 -24.81
N SER A 285 -10.68 9.08 -25.76
CA SER A 285 -9.78 10.25 -25.82
C SER A 285 -9.89 11.09 -24.55
N GLN A 286 -11.12 11.40 -24.11
CA GLN A 286 -11.35 12.14 -22.87
C GLN A 286 -10.75 11.42 -21.65
N LEU A 287 -10.87 10.09 -21.60
CA LEU A 287 -10.27 9.30 -20.53
C LEU A 287 -8.73 9.34 -20.57
N ASN A 288 -8.12 9.28 -21.75
CA ASN A 288 -6.66 9.37 -21.88
C ASN A 288 -6.14 10.73 -21.39
N ASP A 289 -6.81 11.82 -21.75
CA ASP A 289 -6.45 13.16 -21.28
C ASP A 289 -6.54 13.27 -19.74
N LEU A 290 -7.57 12.65 -19.15
CA LEU A 290 -7.77 12.63 -17.70
C LEU A 290 -6.71 11.79 -16.97
N LEU A 291 -6.27 10.68 -17.56
CA LEU A 291 -5.24 9.80 -16.99
C LEU A 291 -3.82 10.38 -17.12
N LEU A 292 -3.57 11.25 -18.11
CA LEU A 292 -2.28 11.92 -18.29
C LEU A 292 -2.03 13.04 -17.27
N ALA A 293 -3.08 13.59 -16.66
CA ALA A 293 -3.01 14.65 -15.66
C ALA A 293 -3.79 14.23 -14.40
N PRO A 294 -3.21 13.35 -13.57
CA PRO A 294 -3.90 12.79 -12.41
C PRO A 294 -4.25 13.90 -11.40
N ASP A 295 -5.52 13.92 -10.97
CA ASP A 295 -6.05 14.88 -10.00
C ASP A 295 -7.16 14.21 -9.18
N PRO A 296 -7.04 14.13 -7.83
CA PRO A 296 -8.06 13.52 -6.97
C PRO A 296 -9.47 14.10 -7.16
N ALA A 297 -9.60 15.39 -7.54
CA ALA A 297 -10.90 16.02 -7.80
C ALA A 297 -11.66 15.37 -8.96
N ASN A 298 -10.95 14.71 -9.88
CA ASN A 298 -11.50 14.10 -11.08
C ASN A 298 -11.94 12.64 -10.90
N LEU A 299 -11.79 12.04 -9.70
CA LEU A 299 -12.20 10.64 -9.45
C LEU A 299 -13.68 10.36 -9.78
N GLY A 300 -14.57 11.33 -9.51
CA GLY A 300 -15.99 11.22 -9.88
C GLY A 300 -16.22 11.19 -11.39
N GLN A 301 -15.46 11.99 -12.14
CA GLN A 301 -15.49 11.98 -13.60
C GLN A 301 -14.90 10.68 -14.15
N LEU A 302 -13.84 10.16 -13.54
CA LEU A 302 -13.22 8.88 -13.91
C LEU A 302 -14.23 7.72 -13.80
N ALA A 303 -14.95 7.62 -12.69
CA ALA A 303 -16.00 6.61 -12.49
C ALA A 303 -17.19 6.77 -13.46
N LYS A 304 -17.51 8.02 -13.86
CA LYS A 304 -18.53 8.29 -14.89
C LYS A 304 -18.07 7.79 -16.27
N LEU A 305 -16.85 8.12 -16.68
CA LEU A 305 -16.28 7.69 -17.96
C LEU A 305 -16.15 6.17 -18.02
N GLN A 306 -15.77 5.51 -16.93
CA GLN A 306 -15.74 4.04 -16.84
C GLN A 306 -17.10 3.42 -17.18
N ARG A 307 -18.17 3.87 -16.51
CA ARG A 307 -19.53 3.37 -16.74
C ARG A 307 -19.99 3.63 -18.17
N GLN A 308 -19.70 4.81 -18.70
CA GLN A 308 -20.02 5.16 -20.10
C GLN A 308 -19.30 4.26 -21.09
N LEU A 309 -18.00 4.01 -20.91
CA LEU A 309 -17.21 3.14 -21.76
C LEU A 309 -17.67 1.68 -21.68
N THR A 310 -18.01 1.19 -20.48
CA THR A 310 -18.59 -0.16 -20.32
C THR A 310 -19.90 -0.28 -21.10
N ALA A 311 -20.82 0.68 -20.97
CA ALA A 311 -22.08 0.67 -21.70
C ALA A 311 -21.90 0.82 -23.23
N LEU A 312 -20.93 1.63 -23.68
CA LEU A 312 -20.56 1.77 -25.09
C LEU A 312 -19.98 0.47 -25.64
N ARG A 313 -19.09 -0.18 -24.89
CA ARG A 313 -18.55 -1.50 -25.23
C ARG A 313 -19.68 -2.51 -25.39
N GLU A 314 -20.61 -2.58 -24.46
CA GLU A 314 -21.75 -3.52 -24.53
C GLU A 314 -22.61 -3.30 -25.77
N ARG A 315 -22.87 -2.04 -26.15
CA ARG A 315 -23.61 -1.70 -27.37
C ARG A 315 -22.84 -2.03 -28.64
N VAL A 316 -21.54 -1.74 -28.68
CA VAL A 316 -20.68 -2.10 -29.82
C VAL A 316 -20.59 -3.62 -29.97
N GLU A 317 -20.38 -4.35 -28.88
CA GLU A 317 -20.24 -5.81 -28.89
C GLU A 317 -21.59 -6.54 -28.93
N VAL A 318 -22.74 -5.87 -28.99
CA VAL A 318 -24.07 -6.52 -28.94
C VAL A 318 -24.24 -7.54 -30.07
N GLY A 319 -23.75 -7.21 -31.27
CA GLY A 319 -23.79 -8.08 -32.44
C GLY A 319 -22.83 -9.27 -32.37
N LEU A 320 -21.89 -9.28 -31.41
CA LEU A 320 -21.00 -10.42 -31.15
C LEU A 320 -21.59 -11.38 -30.11
N ARG A 321 -22.63 -10.99 -29.38
CA ARG A 321 -23.21 -11.79 -28.30
C ARG A 321 -24.35 -12.67 -28.84
N GLY A 322 -24.50 -13.88 -28.28
CA GLY A 322 -25.57 -14.83 -28.65
C GLY A 322 -25.18 -15.79 -29.78
N ASP A 323 -26.17 -16.43 -30.42
CA ASP A 323 -25.94 -17.40 -31.50
C ASP A 323 -25.76 -16.72 -32.86
N LEU A 324 -24.79 -15.80 -32.95
CA LEU A 324 -24.44 -15.07 -34.17
C LEU A 324 -24.13 -16.04 -35.33
N ALA A 325 -23.38 -17.10 -35.03
CA ALA A 325 -23.05 -18.15 -35.99
C ALA A 325 -24.31 -18.86 -36.49
N GLY A 326 -25.24 -19.22 -35.59
CA GLY A 326 -26.51 -19.81 -36.00
C GLY A 326 -27.42 -18.84 -36.75
N VAL A 327 -27.45 -17.54 -36.42
CA VAL A 327 -28.21 -16.54 -37.20
C VAL A 327 -27.68 -16.43 -38.62
N LEU A 328 -26.36 -16.35 -38.77
CA LEU A 328 -25.69 -16.26 -40.07
C LEU A 328 -25.78 -17.56 -40.87
N ALA A 329 -25.77 -18.72 -40.21
CA ALA A 329 -25.81 -20.05 -40.84
C ALA A 329 -27.23 -20.57 -41.16
N ARG A 330 -28.29 -20.07 -40.49
CA ARG A 330 -29.69 -20.53 -40.68
C ARG A 330 -30.37 -19.99 -41.93
N SER A 331 -29.87 -18.93 -42.54
CA SER A 331 -30.36 -18.43 -43.84
C SER A 331 -29.57 -19.09 -44.97
N PRO A 332 -30.13 -19.35 -46.16
CA PRO A 332 -29.31 -19.79 -47.30
C PRO A 332 -28.14 -18.82 -47.44
N ALA A 333 -26.91 -19.36 -47.48
CA ALA A 333 -25.68 -18.58 -47.47
C ALA A 333 -25.65 -17.67 -48.70
N THR A 334 -26.18 -16.45 -48.56
CA THR A 334 -26.04 -15.41 -49.56
C THR A 334 -24.58 -14.96 -49.55
N ALA A 335 -24.09 -14.46 -50.69
CA ALA A 335 -22.75 -13.88 -50.76
C ALA A 335 -22.51 -12.82 -49.67
N GLY A 336 -23.55 -12.08 -49.26
CA GLY A 336 -23.51 -11.13 -48.15
C GLY A 336 -23.30 -11.79 -46.78
N ASN A 337 -23.97 -12.91 -46.48
CA ASN A 337 -23.78 -13.62 -45.20
C ASN A 337 -22.40 -14.28 -45.09
N VAL A 338 -21.89 -14.88 -46.16
CA VAL A 338 -20.54 -15.46 -46.19
C VAL A 338 -19.49 -14.39 -45.98
N TRP A 339 -19.62 -13.26 -46.67
CA TRP A 339 -18.72 -12.13 -46.51
C TRP A 339 -18.73 -11.56 -45.07
N ARG A 340 -19.89 -11.57 -44.39
CA ARG A 340 -20.00 -11.17 -42.96
C ARG A 340 -19.29 -12.15 -42.03
N MET A 341 -19.43 -13.46 -42.28
CA MET A 341 -18.69 -14.47 -41.52
C MET A 341 -17.18 -14.26 -41.68
N GLU A 342 -16.72 -14.07 -42.93
CA GLU A 342 -15.30 -13.77 -43.22
C GLU A 342 -14.82 -12.48 -42.55
N LEU A 343 -15.64 -11.43 -42.53
CA LEU A 343 -15.31 -10.20 -41.84
C LEU A 343 -15.05 -10.44 -40.35
N LEU A 344 -15.93 -11.18 -39.67
CA LEU A 344 -15.76 -11.50 -38.24
C LEU A 344 -14.53 -12.38 -38.01
N LEU A 345 -14.31 -13.38 -38.88
CA LEU A 345 -13.12 -14.24 -38.86
C LEU A 345 -11.83 -13.46 -39.21
N SER A 346 -11.90 -12.29 -39.84
CA SER A 346 -10.71 -11.44 -40.03
C SER A 346 -10.31 -10.63 -38.79
N THR A 347 -11.08 -10.68 -37.71
CA THR A 347 -10.83 -9.93 -36.47
C THR A 347 -10.67 -10.87 -35.27
N PRO A 348 -10.00 -10.44 -34.18
CA PRO A 348 -9.89 -11.20 -32.94
C PRO A 348 -11.10 -11.02 -32.00
N LEU A 349 -12.23 -10.47 -32.48
CA LEU A 349 -13.34 -10.03 -31.63
C LEU A 349 -14.27 -11.16 -31.17
N VAL A 350 -14.45 -12.19 -32.00
CA VAL A 350 -15.31 -13.35 -31.71
C VAL A 350 -14.60 -14.33 -30.76
N ASP A 351 -15.36 -14.93 -29.85
CA ASP A 351 -14.83 -15.97 -28.97
C ASP A 351 -14.54 -17.28 -29.74
N HIS A 352 -13.84 -18.21 -29.08
CA HIS A 352 -13.40 -19.46 -29.69
C HIS A 352 -14.56 -20.30 -30.25
N ASP A 353 -15.63 -20.47 -29.48
CA ASP A 353 -16.75 -21.34 -29.83
C ASP A 353 -17.52 -20.78 -31.04
N GLN A 354 -17.81 -19.49 -31.02
CA GLN A 354 -18.46 -18.81 -32.15
C GLN A 354 -17.57 -18.83 -33.39
N ARG A 355 -16.28 -18.59 -33.22
CA ARG A 355 -15.31 -18.57 -34.30
C ARG A 355 -15.22 -19.92 -35.01
N GLN A 356 -15.18 -21.02 -34.25
CA GLN A 356 -15.19 -22.36 -34.83
C GLN A 356 -16.47 -22.60 -35.65
N ARG A 357 -17.65 -22.26 -35.11
CA ARG A 357 -18.92 -22.42 -35.83
C ARG A 357 -18.99 -21.56 -37.09
N LEU A 358 -18.48 -20.32 -37.05
CA LEU A 358 -18.41 -19.44 -38.22
C LEU A 358 -17.46 -20.01 -39.28
N ALA A 359 -16.30 -20.53 -38.87
CA ALA A 359 -15.36 -21.17 -39.79
C ALA A 359 -15.97 -22.41 -40.46
N GLU A 360 -16.65 -23.28 -39.70
CA GLU A 360 -17.37 -24.43 -40.22
C GLU A 360 -18.49 -24.03 -41.19
N ALA A 361 -19.25 -22.97 -40.86
CA ALA A 361 -20.31 -22.45 -41.73
C ALA A 361 -19.78 -21.88 -43.05
N VAL A 362 -18.65 -21.18 -43.03
CA VAL A 362 -17.98 -20.68 -44.25
C VAL A 362 -17.53 -21.84 -45.14
N VAL A 363 -16.91 -22.87 -44.55
CA VAL A 363 -16.48 -24.06 -45.29
C VAL A 363 -17.69 -24.79 -45.87
N ALA A 364 -18.77 -24.97 -45.10
CA ALA A 364 -19.99 -25.62 -45.56
C ALA A 364 -20.71 -24.85 -46.68
N ALA A 365 -20.55 -23.52 -46.74
CA ALA A 365 -21.07 -22.69 -47.83
C ALA A 365 -20.31 -22.87 -49.17
N GLY A 366 -19.23 -23.67 -49.20
CA GLY A 366 -18.52 -24.04 -50.42
C GLY A 366 -17.70 -22.90 -51.05
N VAL A 367 -17.48 -21.80 -50.33
CA VAL A 367 -16.68 -20.66 -50.79
C VAL A 367 -15.21 -20.93 -50.47
N HIS A 368 -14.57 -21.80 -51.26
CA HIS A 368 -13.18 -22.20 -51.06
C HIS A 368 -12.13 -21.24 -51.65
N LYS A 369 -12.53 -20.05 -52.09
CA LYS A 369 -11.58 -19.08 -52.67
C LYS A 369 -11.82 -17.69 -52.13
N PHE A 370 -10.71 -17.03 -51.79
CA PHE A 370 -10.59 -15.59 -51.59
C PHE A 370 -11.07 -14.72 -52.79
N ASP A 371 -11.61 -15.33 -53.86
CA ASP A 371 -12.23 -14.69 -55.03
C ASP A 371 -13.58 -14.00 -54.74
N THR A 372 -13.93 -13.80 -53.47
CA THR A 372 -15.02 -12.87 -53.07
C THR A 372 -14.50 -11.62 -52.36
N ARG A 373 -13.23 -11.22 -52.60
CA ARG A 373 -13.09 -9.82 -53.01
C ARG A 373 -13.85 -9.71 -54.32
N PRO A 374 -14.83 -8.80 -54.48
CA PRO A 374 -15.41 -8.58 -55.81
C PRO A 374 -14.24 -8.45 -56.76
N ASP A 375 -14.18 -9.30 -57.78
CA ASP A 375 -13.09 -9.32 -58.74
C ASP A 375 -12.93 -7.89 -59.24
N LEU A 376 -11.86 -7.20 -58.81
CA LEU A 376 -11.68 -5.76 -59.11
C LEU A 376 -11.43 -5.53 -60.61
N SER A 377 -11.23 -6.60 -61.39
CA SER A 377 -11.21 -6.60 -62.85
C SER A 377 -12.60 -6.77 -63.48
N SER A 378 -13.60 -7.31 -62.76
CA SER A 378 -15.01 -7.35 -63.19
C SER A 378 -15.91 -6.37 -62.45
N VAL A 379 -15.42 -5.72 -61.39
CA VAL A 379 -15.88 -4.39 -61.01
C VAL A 379 -15.48 -3.49 -62.19
N PRO A 380 -16.44 -2.88 -62.92
CA PRO A 380 -16.10 -1.86 -63.91
C PRO A 380 -15.14 -0.88 -63.23
N PRO A 381 -14.15 -0.30 -63.93
CA PRO A 381 -13.25 0.66 -63.29
C PRO A 381 -14.10 1.58 -62.42
N LEU A 382 -13.78 1.71 -61.12
CA LEU A 382 -14.52 2.45 -60.07
C LEU A 382 -14.84 3.92 -60.43
N LEU A 383 -14.52 4.32 -61.66
CA LEU A 383 -14.84 5.52 -62.39
C LEU A 383 -16.32 5.71 -62.75
N HIS A 384 -17.21 4.72 -62.60
CA HIS A 384 -18.64 4.93 -62.90
C HIS A 384 -19.56 4.63 -61.71
N VAL A 385 -19.94 5.72 -61.05
CA VAL A 385 -21.06 5.89 -60.10
C VAL A 385 -20.96 5.01 -58.87
N VAL A 386 -20.10 5.40 -57.92
CA VAL A 386 -20.36 5.06 -56.51
C VAL A 386 -21.68 5.75 -56.15
N ALA A 387 -22.67 4.98 -55.71
CA ALA A 387 -23.93 5.57 -55.25
C ALA A 387 -23.61 6.58 -54.13
N PRO A 388 -24.32 7.73 -54.06
CA PRO A 388 -24.09 8.72 -53.01
C PRO A 388 -24.05 8.13 -51.58
N GLN A 389 -24.86 7.09 -51.34
CA GLN A 389 -24.91 6.34 -50.09
C GLN A 389 -23.61 5.58 -49.77
N ASP A 390 -22.90 5.09 -50.77
CA ASP A 390 -21.62 4.38 -50.58
C ASP A 390 -20.45 5.35 -50.39
N LEU A 391 -20.51 6.54 -51.00
CA LEU A 391 -19.59 7.64 -50.70
C LEU A 391 -19.75 8.12 -49.27
N GLU A 392 -21.00 8.26 -48.81
CA GLU A 392 -21.29 8.60 -47.42
C GLU A 392 -20.63 7.58 -46.48
N LYS A 393 -20.84 6.28 -46.70
CA LYS A 393 -20.24 5.20 -45.89
C LYS A 393 -18.69 5.21 -45.89
N LEU A 394 -18.05 5.52 -47.01
CA LEU A 394 -16.59 5.65 -47.08
C LEU A 394 -16.09 6.88 -46.31
N PHE A 395 -16.78 8.02 -46.40
CA PHE A 395 -16.49 9.21 -45.59
C PHE A 395 -16.70 8.91 -44.11
N MET A 396 -17.77 8.20 -43.80
CA MET A 396 -18.12 7.77 -42.46
C MET A 396 -17.01 6.93 -41.81
N ARG A 397 -16.40 6.03 -42.58
CA ARG A 397 -15.22 5.26 -42.19
C ARG A 397 -13.99 6.14 -41.98
N ALA A 398 -13.71 7.06 -42.90
CA ALA A 398 -12.59 7.99 -42.76
C ALA A 398 -12.65 8.78 -41.44
N GLU A 399 -13.83 9.22 -40.99
CA GLU A 399 -13.99 9.89 -39.69
C GLU A 399 -13.66 8.96 -38.50
N LEU A 400 -14.00 7.67 -38.58
CA LEU A 400 -13.62 6.70 -37.54
C LEU A 400 -12.11 6.43 -37.53
N ASP A 401 -11.48 6.34 -38.69
CA ASP A 401 -10.03 6.16 -38.79
C ASP A 401 -9.27 7.39 -38.25
N VAL A 402 -9.81 8.60 -38.43
CA VAL A 402 -9.29 9.82 -37.77
C VAL A 402 -9.50 9.76 -36.25
N GLY A 403 -10.68 9.33 -35.79
CA GLY A 403 -10.93 9.13 -34.36
C GLY A 403 -9.93 8.15 -33.74
N LEU A 404 -9.62 7.06 -34.45
CA LEU A 404 -8.60 6.09 -34.04
C LEU A 404 -7.20 6.70 -34.05
N ALA A 405 -6.85 7.48 -35.08
CA ALA A 405 -5.57 8.19 -35.13
C ALA A 405 -5.41 9.17 -33.96
N ARG A 406 -6.47 9.91 -33.59
CA ARG A 406 -6.46 10.82 -32.43
C ARG A 406 -6.23 10.10 -31.10
N LEU A 407 -6.65 8.83 -31.00
CA LEU A 407 -6.29 8.01 -29.84
C LEU A 407 -4.78 7.72 -29.75
N ALA A 408 -3.96 8.01 -30.76
CA ALA A 408 -2.50 7.95 -30.63
C ALA A 408 -1.92 9.23 -29.98
N GLY A 409 -2.78 10.18 -29.63
CA GLY A 409 -2.48 11.44 -28.96
C GLY A 409 -2.13 12.55 -29.94
N GLU A 410 -2.87 13.67 -29.89
CA GLU A 410 -2.44 14.93 -30.52
C GLU A 410 -1.27 15.50 -29.69
N PRO A 411 -0.10 15.78 -30.30
CA PRO A 411 0.99 16.43 -29.58
C PRO A 411 0.54 17.81 -29.07
N ARG A 412 0.53 18.01 -27.74
CA ARG A 412 0.35 19.36 -27.18
C ARG A 412 1.49 20.26 -27.67
N SER A 413 1.17 21.53 -27.91
CA SER A 413 1.95 22.55 -28.61
C SER A 413 3.35 22.90 -28.07
N MET A 414 3.97 22.09 -27.21
CA MET A 414 5.19 22.47 -26.49
C MET A 414 6.50 22.20 -27.22
N ASP A 415 6.52 21.53 -28.37
CA ASP A 415 7.70 21.55 -29.25
C ASP A 415 7.31 21.59 -30.73
N GLN A 416 7.38 22.78 -31.33
CA GLN A 416 7.31 23.02 -32.77
C GLN A 416 8.62 22.65 -33.49
N ALA A 417 9.34 21.63 -33.01
CA ALA A 417 10.64 21.27 -33.56
C ALA A 417 10.47 20.40 -34.83
N ALA A 418 10.70 21.05 -35.97
CA ALA A 418 10.93 20.51 -37.32
C ALA A 418 9.76 19.77 -38.01
N GLY A 419 9.38 20.26 -39.19
CA GLY A 419 8.18 19.92 -39.98
C GLY A 419 8.04 18.50 -40.55
N ASN A 420 8.68 17.49 -39.96
CA ASN A 420 8.58 16.08 -40.37
C ASN A 420 8.21 15.09 -39.24
N GLY A 421 7.95 15.57 -38.02
CA GLY A 421 7.56 14.72 -36.88
C GLY A 421 6.07 14.29 -36.87
N PRO A 422 5.65 13.49 -35.88
CA PRO A 422 4.28 12.97 -35.75
C PRO A 422 3.20 14.07 -35.79
N GLN A 423 3.47 15.25 -35.24
CA GLN A 423 2.58 16.41 -35.31
C GLN A 423 2.29 16.81 -36.77
N ALA A 424 3.33 16.90 -37.60
CA ALA A 424 3.16 17.28 -39.01
C ALA A 424 2.35 16.21 -39.78
N ALA A 425 2.41 14.93 -39.39
CA ALA A 425 1.55 13.90 -39.95
C ALA A 425 0.10 14.02 -39.46
N PHE A 426 -0.14 14.38 -38.20
CA PHE A 426 -1.48 14.71 -37.70
C PHE A 426 -2.09 15.91 -38.44
N ASP A 427 -1.32 16.99 -38.63
CA ASP A 427 -1.77 18.18 -39.36
C ASP A 427 -2.09 17.84 -40.82
N LYS A 428 -1.26 17.01 -41.47
CA LYS A 428 -1.52 16.50 -42.84
C LYS A 428 -2.78 15.64 -42.90
N LEU A 429 -3.02 14.80 -41.89
CA LEU A 429 -4.21 13.97 -41.81
C LEU A 429 -5.47 14.84 -41.60
N ALA A 430 -5.42 15.82 -40.71
CA ALA A 430 -6.50 16.77 -40.47
C ALA A 430 -6.82 17.60 -41.72
N ALA A 431 -5.79 18.11 -42.41
CA ALA A 431 -5.96 18.84 -43.67
C ALA A 431 -6.56 17.95 -44.78
N ALA A 432 -6.11 16.70 -44.88
CA ALA A 432 -6.65 15.73 -45.84
C ALA A 432 -8.09 15.33 -45.51
N GLN A 433 -8.45 15.21 -44.23
CA GLN A 433 -9.82 14.98 -43.78
C GLN A 433 -10.74 16.15 -44.16
N GLU A 434 -10.30 17.39 -43.93
CA GLU A 434 -11.10 18.57 -44.26
C GLU A 434 -11.22 18.76 -45.78
N GLN A 435 -10.18 18.41 -46.55
CA GLN A 435 -10.29 18.33 -48.01
C GLN A 435 -11.32 17.26 -48.43
N LEU A 436 -11.26 16.07 -47.83
CA LEU A 436 -12.22 15.00 -48.10
C LEU A 436 -13.66 15.42 -47.77
N ARG A 437 -13.88 16.11 -46.64
CA ARG A 437 -15.20 16.63 -46.24
C ARG A 437 -15.77 17.62 -47.27
N ARG A 438 -14.92 18.54 -47.77
CA ARG A 438 -15.33 19.52 -48.79
C ARG A 438 -15.66 18.87 -50.13
N GLU A 439 -14.91 17.84 -50.51
CA GLU A 439 -15.06 17.18 -51.81
C GLU A 439 -16.08 16.03 -51.81
N SER A 440 -16.52 15.56 -50.64
CA SER A 440 -17.57 14.55 -50.46
C SER A 440 -19.00 15.07 -50.73
N ASN A 441 -19.14 16.22 -51.40
CA ASN A 441 -20.44 16.67 -51.89
C ASN A 441 -20.94 15.68 -52.97
N PRO A 442 -22.13 15.08 -52.84
CA PRO A 442 -22.67 14.13 -53.81
C PRO A 442 -22.76 14.69 -55.24
N ASP A 443 -22.83 16.02 -55.39
CA ASP A 443 -22.87 16.71 -56.69
C ASP A 443 -21.48 16.77 -57.40
N LEU A 444 -20.38 16.46 -56.69
CA LEU A 444 -19.00 16.54 -57.16
C LEU A 444 -18.34 15.15 -57.34
N ALA A 445 -19.13 14.07 -57.38
CA ALA A 445 -18.62 12.71 -57.53
C ALA A 445 -17.76 12.56 -58.82
N GLY A 446 -16.47 12.29 -58.66
CA GLY A 446 -15.51 12.25 -59.79
C GLY A 446 -14.05 12.13 -59.35
N GLN A 447 -13.11 12.48 -60.24
CA GLN A 447 -11.67 12.43 -59.94
C GLN A 447 -11.23 13.21 -58.69
N PRO A 448 -11.75 14.42 -58.39
CA PRO A 448 -11.36 15.17 -57.19
C PRO A 448 -11.58 14.37 -55.91
N LEU A 449 -12.79 13.81 -55.72
CA LEU A 449 -13.11 12.98 -54.56
C LEU A 449 -12.16 11.78 -54.39
N TRP A 450 -11.81 11.10 -55.47
CA TRP A 450 -10.83 10.00 -55.43
C TRP A 450 -9.40 10.48 -55.16
N ASP A 451 -9.02 11.68 -55.61
CA ASP A 451 -7.77 12.32 -55.21
C ASP A 451 -7.77 12.65 -53.71
N ALA A 452 -8.87 13.17 -53.17
CA ALA A 452 -9.02 13.41 -51.73
C ALA A 452 -8.92 12.12 -50.91
N TYR A 453 -9.57 11.02 -51.33
CA TYR A 453 -9.43 9.72 -50.66
C TYR A 453 -7.99 9.19 -50.72
N ARG A 454 -7.30 9.31 -51.87
CA ARG A 454 -5.90 8.91 -51.99
C ARG A 454 -5.00 9.76 -51.10
N ARG A 455 -5.21 11.08 -51.03
CA ARG A 455 -4.50 11.98 -50.12
C ARG A 455 -4.75 11.62 -48.66
N PHE A 456 -6.01 11.35 -48.29
CA PHE A 456 -6.39 10.91 -46.96
C PHE A 456 -5.70 9.59 -46.58
N GLY A 457 -5.80 8.56 -47.43
CA GLY A 457 -5.15 7.27 -47.20
C GLY A 457 -3.62 7.38 -47.14
N SER A 458 -3.03 8.22 -47.99
CA SER A 458 -1.59 8.51 -47.95
C SER A 458 -1.17 9.22 -46.67
N ALA A 459 -1.97 10.18 -46.19
CA ALA A 459 -1.72 10.89 -44.93
C ALA A 459 -1.84 9.95 -43.72
N LEU A 460 -2.90 9.13 -43.69
CA LEU A 460 -3.13 8.12 -42.64
C LEU A 460 -1.99 7.07 -42.63
N GLY A 461 -1.63 6.53 -43.78
CA GLY A 461 -0.50 5.60 -43.91
C GLY A 461 0.83 6.27 -43.56
N GLY A 462 0.99 7.56 -43.86
CA GLY A 462 2.12 8.38 -43.43
C GLY A 462 2.25 8.46 -41.92
N LEU A 463 1.14 8.73 -41.22
CA LEU A 463 1.09 8.77 -39.75
C LEU A 463 1.53 7.44 -39.14
N TYR A 464 0.91 6.32 -39.53
CA TYR A 464 1.25 4.99 -38.98
C TYR A 464 2.68 4.55 -39.25
N ARG A 465 3.29 4.99 -40.37
CA ARG A 465 4.72 4.76 -40.64
C ARG A 465 5.64 5.60 -39.76
N GLN A 466 5.19 6.75 -39.27
CA GLN A 466 5.97 7.63 -38.40
C GLN A 466 5.86 7.27 -36.91
N LEU A 467 4.76 6.65 -36.48
CA LEU A 467 4.57 6.28 -35.07
C LEU A 467 5.73 5.44 -34.49
N PRO A 468 6.26 4.39 -35.17
CA PRO A 468 7.40 3.64 -34.65
C PRO A 468 8.65 4.51 -34.42
N ALA A 469 8.91 5.47 -35.30
CA ALA A 469 10.03 6.40 -35.14
C ALA A 469 9.82 7.29 -33.90
N GLY A 470 8.62 7.86 -33.73
CA GLY A 470 8.30 8.68 -32.55
C GLY A 470 8.39 7.92 -31.23
N ILE A 471 8.01 6.64 -31.21
CA ILE A 471 8.16 5.77 -30.02
C ILE A 471 9.65 5.51 -29.75
N ASN A 472 10.46 5.22 -30.78
CA ASN A 472 11.90 5.04 -30.63
C ASN A 472 12.61 6.32 -30.19
N ASP A 473 12.17 7.50 -30.65
CA ASP A 473 12.71 8.79 -30.23
C ASP A 473 12.41 9.05 -28.74
N ALA A 474 11.21 8.70 -28.28
CA ALA A 474 10.84 8.76 -26.87
C ALA A 474 11.73 7.82 -26.02
N LEU A 475 11.97 6.59 -26.48
CA LEU A 475 12.84 5.61 -25.81
C LEU A 475 14.33 6.01 -25.83
N SER A 476 14.80 6.62 -26.92
CA SER A 476 16.18 7.11 -27.02
C SER A 476 16.44 8.27 -26.05
N SER A 477 15.37 8.97 -25.66
CA SER A 477 15.39 10.04 -24.67
C SER A 477 15.38 9.54 -23.22
N ASP A 478 15.26 8.23 -22.96
CA ASP A 478 15.23 7.62 -21.61
C ASP A 478 16.45 7.97 -20.75
N TYR A 479 17.62 8.24 -21.37
CA TYR A 479 18.80 8.73 -20.65
C TYR A 479 18.57 10.07 -19.94
N ARG A 480 17.49 10.80 -20.27
CA ARG A 480 17.11 12.08 -19.66
C ARG A 480 16.19 11.93 -18.45
N LEU A 481 15.68 10.73 -18.12
CA LEU A 481 14.93 10.55 -16.87
C LEU A 481 15.78 10.85 -15.63
N ALA A 482 17.12 10.80 -15.75
CA ALA A 482 18.07 11.21 -14.73
C ALA A 482 18.10 12.73 -14.47
N ASP A 483 17.58 13.56 -15.38
CA ASP A 483 17.48 15.01 -15.19
C ASP A 483 16.14 15.38 -14.55
N GLN A 484 16.18 15.74 -13.27
CA GLN A 484 15.00 16.11 -12.48
C GLN A 484 14.17 17.23 -13.13
N LYS A 485 14.79 18.16 -13.88
CA LYS A 485 14.08 19.30 -14.48
C LYS A 485 13.19 18.89 -15.65
N THR A 486 13.62 17.90 -16.42
CA THR A 486 12.93 17.45 -17.64
C THR A 486 12.17 16.14 -17.45
N ARG A 487 12.37 15.44 -16.32
CA ARG A 487 11.75 14.14 -16.01
C ARG A 487 10.23 14.12 -16.18
N ALA A 488 9.51 15.12 -15.70
CA ALA A 488 8.04 15.15 -15.79
C ALA A 488 7.55 15.15 -17.26
N ASP A 489 8.17 15.97 -18.11
CA ASP A 489 7.85 16.04 -19.54
C ASP A 489 8.26 14.75 -20.27
N GLN A 490 9.36 14.13 -19.87
CA GLN A 490 9.79 12.84 -20.41
C GLN A 490 8.83 11.70 -20.03
N LEU A 491 8.37 11.63 -18.78
CA LEU A 491 7.35 10.65 -18.37
C LEU A 491 6.04 10.84 -19.13
N HIS A 492 5.62 12.09 -19.35
CA HIS A 492 4.48 12.38 -20.20
C HIS A 492 4.71 11.91 -21.66
N THR A 493 5.92 12.07 -22.19
CA THR A 493 6.29 11.63 -23.55
C THR A 493 6.27 10.10 -23.66
N LEU A 494 6.78 9.39 -22.66
CA LEU A 494 6.71 7.93 -22.58
C LEU A 494 5.29 7.41 -22.44
N ALA A 495 4.44 8.07 -21.65
CA ALA A 495 3.02 7.72 -21.52
C ALA A 495 2.27 7.86 -22.86
N ARG A 496 2.61 8.86 -23.67
CA ARG A 496 2.09 8.97 -25.04
C ARG A 496 2.62 7.87 -25.95
N ALA A 497 3.92 7.57 -25.89
CA ALA A 497 4.52 6.50 -26.69
C ALA A 497 3.89 5.12 -26.35
N GLU A 498 3.57 4.89 -25.08
CA GLU A 498 2.83 3.70 -24.59
C GLU A 498 1.44 3.56 -25.22
N GLN A 499 0.73 4.69 -25.38
CA GLN A 499 -0.58 4.76 -26.02
C GLN A 499 -0.48 4.51 -27.54
N GLN A 500 0.52 5.11 -28.19
CA GLN A 500 0.81 4.89 -29.62
C GLN A 500 1.14 3.43 -29.91
N LEU A 501 1.92 2.79 -29.03
CA LEU A 501 2.31 1.39 -29.14
C LEU A 501 1.10 0.44 -29.20
N ARG A 502 -0.01 0.79 -28.54
CA ARG A 502 -1.27 0.00 -28.58
C ARG A 502 -2.03 0.12 -29.88
N LEU A 503 -1.73 1.13 -30.68
CA LEU A 503 -2.41 1.41 -31.95
C LEU A 503 -1.60 0.95 -33.16
N LEU A 504 -0.32 0.62 -33.00
CA LEU A 504 0.50 0.07 -34.07
C LEU A 504 -0.13 -1.21 -34.65
N PRO A 505 -0.22 -1.35 -35.99
CA PRO A 505 -0.61 -2.61 -36.61
C PRO A 505 0.46 -3.69 -36.35
N GLY A 506 0.08 -4.98 -36.31
CA GLY A 506 1.03 -6.06 -35.99
C GLY A 506 2.14 -6.27 -37.01
N PHE A 507 2.00 -5.70 -38.21
CA PHE A 507 3.02 -5.71 -39.29
C PHE A 507 3.85 -4.41 -39.35
N ALA A 508 3.60 -3.43 -38.48
CA ALA A 508 4.50 -2.27 -38.38
C ALA A 508 5.91 -2.76 -38.04
N ALA A 509 6.92 -2.12 -38.63
CA ALA A 509 8.32 -2.55 -38.59
C ALA A 509 8.74 -3.01 -37.17
N PRO A 510 9.52 -4.09 -37.04
CA PRO A 510 9.98 -4.57 -35.74
C PRO A 510 10.65 -3.42 -35.00
N MET A 511 10.21 -3.15 -33.78
CA MET A 511 10.88 -2.19 -32.90
C MET A 511 12.34 -2.65 -32.78
N PRO A 512 13.31 -1.84 -33.24
CA PRO A 512 14.70 -2.26 -33.40
C PRO A 512 15.38 -2.53 -32.04
N ASP A 513 14.90 -1.88 -30.99
CA ASP A 513 15.33 -2.08 -29.62
C ASP A 513 14.28 -2.88 -28.85
N ARG A 514 14.73 -3.89 -28.10
CA ARG A 514 13.91 -4.69 -27.15
C ARG A 514 13.40 -3.88 -25.96
N ARG A 515 13.42 -2.55 -26.05
CA ARG A 515 13.00 -1.59 -25.03
C ARG A 515 11.53 -1.26 -25.24
N SER A 516 10.81 -1.07 -24.13
CA SER A 516 9.37 -0.79 -24.15
C SER A 516 9.10 0.43 -23.27
N PRO A 517 8.31 1.42 -23.73
CA PRO A 517 7.97 2.60 -22.92
C PRO A 517 7.31 2.20 -21.60
N LEU A 518 6.59 1.07 -21.59
CA LEU A 518 5.96 0.49 -20.40
C LEU A 518 6.98 0.05 -19.34
N VAL A 519 8.13 -0.47 -19.78
CA VAL A 519 9.21 -0.88 -18.86
C VAL A 519 9.85 0.35 -18.24
N SER A 520 10.13 1.38 -19.04
CA SER A 520 10.70 2.66 -18.56
C SER A 520 9.74 3.36 -17.60
N LEU A 521 8.44 3.43 -17.91
CA LEU A 521 7.42 3.98 -17.01
C LEU A 521 7.33 3.22 -15.68
N ARG A 522 7.24 1.88 -15.70
CA ARG A 522 7.18 1.08 -14.46
C ARG A 522 8.44 1.21 -13.61
N THR A 523 9.60 1.33 -14.25
CA THR A 523 10.87 1.54 -13.57
C THR A 523 10.86 2.90 -12.85
N ALA A 524 10.36 3.95 -13.52
CA ALA A 524 10.19 5.27 -12.93
C ALA A 524 9.14 5.29 -11.81
N GLU A 525 8.00 4.61 -11.99
CA GLU A 525 6.97 4.45 -10.96
C GLU A 525 7.52 3.77 -9.70
N THR A 526 8.32 2.71 -9.88
CA THR A 526 8.95 2.00 -8.76
C THR A 526 9.95 2.89 -8.03
N TYR A 527 10.76 3.66 -8.76
CA TYR A 527 11.67 4.65 -8.18
C TYR A 527 10.91 5.67 -7.33
N ASP A 528 9.82 6.23 -7.88
CA ASP A 528 8.99 7.21 -7.18
C ASP A 528 8.30 6.60 -5.95
N GLU A 529 7.88 5.34 -6.01
CA GLU A 529 7.31 4.62 -4.85
C GLU A 529 8.36 4.45 -3.74
N LEU A 530 9.60 4.07 -4.06
CA LEU A 530 10.67 3.90 -3.07
C LEU A 530 11.01 5.22 -2.37
N LEU A 531 11.10 6.32 -3.11
CA LEU A 531 11.34 7.65 -2.52
C LEU A 531 10.18 8.08 -1.64
N TRP A 532 8.95 7.83 -2.06
CA TRP A 532 7.78 8.14 -1.26
C TRP A 532 7.71 7.34 0.04
N ARG A 533 8.00 6.03 -0.02
CA ARG A 533 8.09 5.19 1.19
C ARG A 533 9.19 5.69 2.13
N ARG A 534 10.33 6.12 1.59
CA ARG A 534 11.39 6.77 2.37
C ARG A 534 10.89 8.04 3.06
N GLU A 535 10.22 8.94 2.33
CA GLU A 535 9.67 10.18 2.90
C GLU A 535 8.67 9.92 4.02
N ARG A 536 7.78 8.93 3.85
CA ARG A 536 6.84 8.49 4.91
C ARG A 536 7.57 8.06 6.18
N LEU A 537 8.65 7.29 6.05
CA LEU A 537 9.45 6.83 7.20
C LEU A 537 10.21 7.97 7.88
N ILE A 538 10.79 8.90 7.10
CA ILE A 538 11.44 10.10 7.64
C ILE A 538 10.43 10.95 8.41
N SER A 539 9.24 11.17 7.84
CA SER A 539 8.16 11.89 8.51
C SER A 539 7.72 11.18 9.80
N ALA A 540 7.68 9.85 9.81
CA ALA A 540 7.36 9.07 11.00
C ALA A 540 8.45 9.14 12.08
N ALA A 541 9.73 9.26 11.69
CA ALA A 541 10.88 9.33 12.59
C ALA A 541 10.92 10.63 13.40
N ASN A 542 10.45 11.74 12.82
CA ASN A 542 10.45 13.06 13.43
C ASN A 542 9.71 13.14 14.80
N ASP A 543 8.65 12.36 14.99
CA ASP A 543 7.90 12.27 16.28
C ASP A 543 7.96 10.85 16.88
N ALA A 544 8.93 10.03 16.46
CA ALA A 544 9.06 8.66 16.96
C ALA A 544 9.75 8.59 18.33
N PRO A 545 9.39 7.61 19.18
CA PRO A 545 10.16 7.33 20.38
C PRO A 545 11.55 6.79 20.01
N ALA A 546 12.50 6.92 20.93
CA ALA A 546 13.90 6.53 20.70
C ALA A 546 14.07 5.06 20.27
N SER A 547 13.17 4.17 20.75
CA SER A 547 13.16 2.75 20.40
C SER A 547 12.77 2.44 18.94
N GLU A 548 12.22 3.41 18.20
CA GLU A 548 11.77 3.24 16.82
C GLU A 548 12.64 4.01 15.81
N ILE A 549 13.23 5.14 16.19
CA ILE A 549 14.00 6.03 15.30
C ILE A 549 15.03 5.25 14.48
N ALA A 550 15.86 4.43 15.12
CA ALA A 550 16.92 3.69 14.42
C ALA A 550 16.39 2.77 13.31
N TRP A 551 15.25 2.10 13.54
CA TRP A 551 14.63 1.24 12.52
C TRP A 551 14.01 2.06 11.37
N LEU A 552 13.37 3.19 11.69
CA LEU A 552 12.78 4.08 10.68
C LEU A 552 13.87 4.68 9.77
N GLU A 553 14.97 5.18 10.35
CA GLU A 553 16.10 5.72 9.62
C GLU A 553 16.81 4.66 8.77
N GLN A 554 17.06 3.47 9.32
CA GLN A 554 17.64 2.35 8.57
C GLN A 554 16.73 1.91 7.42
N SER A 555 15.42 1.85 7.64
CA SER A 555 14.44 1.49 6.62
C SER A 555 14.36 2.56 5.52
N ALA A 556 14.39 3.84 5.89
CA ALA A 556 14.45 4.96 4.95
C ALA A 556 15.73 4.93 4.11
N ALA A 557 16.88 4.65 4.72
CA ALA A 557 18.15 4.46 4.03
C ALA A 557 18.12 3.23 3.09
N SER A 558 17.48 2.14 3.51
CA SER A 558 17.28 0.94 2.70
C SER A 558 16.47 1.24 1.43
N TYR A 559 15.42 2.05 1.50
CA TYR A 559 14.67 2.48 0.31
C TYR A 559 15.47 3.45 -0.56
N MET A 560 16.26 4.34 0.05
CA MET A 560 17.16 5.23 -0.69
C MET A 560 18.19 4.46 -1.53
N HIS A 561 18.81 3.45 -0.91
CA HIS A 561 19.80 2.60 -1.56
C HIS A 561 19.18 1.85 -2.74
N GLN A 562 17.97 1.28 -2.56
CA GLN A 562 17.25 0.61 -3.63
C GLN A 562 16.86 1.57 -4.76
N ALA A 563 16.39 2.78 -4.45
CA ALA A 563 16.06 3.79 -5.46
C ALA A 563 17.29 4.22 -6.27
N THR A 564 18.44 4.37 -5.61
CA THR A 564 19.72 4.73 -6.25
C THR A 564 20.26 3.61 -7.15
N ALA A 565 19.91 2.35 -6.86
CA ALA A 565 20.29 1.20 -7.67
C ALA A 565 19.49 1.09 -8.98
N ILE A 566 18.39 1.84 -9.13
CA ILE A 566 17.58 1.82 -10.36
C ILE A 566 18.27 2.67 -11.44
N PRO A 567 18.67 2.08 -12.58
CA PRO A 567 19.41 2.80 -13.60
C PRO A 567 18.55 3.85 -14.32
N GLY A 568 19.19 4.94 -14.74
CA GLY A 568 18.54 6.00 -15.54
C GLY A 568 17.59 6.92 -14.77
N GLN A 569 17.54 6.80 -13.45
CA GLN A 569 16.75 7.68 -12.56
C GLN A 569 17.63 8.77 -11.94
N PRO A 570 17.04 9.89 -11.46
CA PRO A 570 17.82 10.96 -10.88
C PRO A 570 18.47 10.49 -9.57
N VAL A 571 19.63 11.05 -9.24
CA VAL A 571 20.23 10.82 -7.92
C VAL A 571 19.29 11.42 -6.88
N PRO A 572 18.73 10.61 -5.97
CA PRO A 572 17.85 11.14 -4.94
C PRO A 572 18.56 12.20 -4.12
N LEU A 573 17.88 13.33 -3.84
CA LEU A 573 18.43 14.32 -2.93
C LEU A 573 18.49 13.71 -1.53
N GLU A 574 19.66 13.74 -0.90
CA GLU A 574 19.75 13.46 0.52
C GLU A 574 18.84 14.45 1.26
N SER A 575 17.88 13.92 2.02
CA SER A 575 17.12 14.78 2.93
C SER A 575 18.13 15.39 3.89
N GLY A 576 18.30 16.70 3.83
CA GLY A 576 19.01 17.40 4.90
C GLY A 576 18.38 16.97 6.21
N GLY A 577 19.22 16.60 7.19
CA GLY A 577 18.76 16.16 8.51
C GLY A 577 17.80 17.16 9.17
N PRO A 578 17.23 16.81 10.32
CA PRO A 578 16.20 17.62 10.94
C PRO A 578 16.63 19.08 11.08
N ALA A 579 15.77 20.01 10.65
CA ALA A 579 15.97 21.45 10.66
C ALA A 579 16.31 21.98 12.05
N VAL A 580 15.72 21.39 13.08
CA VAL A 580 15.94 21.65 14.49
C VAL A 580 16.23 20.32 15.19
N ALA A 581 17.27 20.28 15.99
CA ALA A 581 17.57 19.18 16.90
C ALA A 581 17.27 19.60 18.34
N LEU A 582 16.86 18.62 19.14
CA LEU A 582 16.67 18.75 20.57
C LEU A 582 17.74 17.94 21.30
N SER A 583 18.28 18.52 22.37
CA SER A 583 19.16 17.79 23.29
C SER A 583 18.88 18.17 24.73
N GLY A 584 18.98 17.19 25.62
CA GLY A 584 18.82 17.31 27.06
C GLY A 584 19.15 15.99 27.74
N PRO A 585 19.06 15.89 29.07
CA PRO A 585 19.21 14.62 29.77
C PRO A 585 18.08 13.66 29.35
N SER A 586 18.40 12.37 29.23
CA SER A 586 17.41 11.30 28.94
C SER A 586 16.80 10.70 30.21
N GLN A 587 17.43 10.95 31.36
CA GLN A 587 16.99 10.48 32.66
C GLN A 587 17.17 11.61 33.68
N LEU A 588 16.21 11.77 34.58
CA LEU A 588 16.30 12.71 35.68
C LEU A 588 15.63 12.10 36.92
N SER A 589 16.37 12.06 38.02
CA SER A 589 15.85 11.66 39.33
C SER A 589 15.40 12.89 40.09
N LEU A 590 14.14 12.92 40.52
CA LEU A 590 13.58 14.02 41.29
C LEU A 590 13.67 13.68 42.78
N SER A 591 14.20 14.61 43.58
CA SER A 591 14.14 14.55 45.04
C SER A 591 12.83 15.16 45.59
N ASP A 592 12.40 14.71 46.78
CA ASP A 592 11.14 15.10 47.41
C ASP A 592 10.95 16.63 47.49
N GLY A 593 9.83 17.11 46.93
CA GLY A 593 9.33 18.47 47.09
C GLY A 593 10.18 19.60 46.51
N SER A 594 11.38 19.33 45.99
CA SER A 594 12.24 20.36 45.42
C SER A 594 12.00 20.51 43.91
N ALA A 595 11.93 21.75 43.45
CA ALA A 595 11.88 22.06 42.03
C ALA A 595 13.25 21.76 41.41
N HIS A 596 13.28 20.99 40.33
CA HIS A 596 14.51 20.68 39.59
C HIS A 596 14.55 21.49 38.30
N GLU A 597 15.70 22.10 38.04
CA GLU A 597 15.94 22.77 36.76
C GLU A 597 16.45 21.77 35.72
N LEU A 598 15.78 21.77 34.58
CA LEU A 598 16.08 20.98 33.41
C LEU A 598 16.37 21.93 32.26
N LEU A 599 17.53 21.79 31.62
CA LEU A 599 17.88 22.59 30.44
C LEU A 599 17.65 21.78 29.17
N ILE A 600 16.77 22.28 28.30
CA ILE A 600 16.59 21.74 26.95
C ILE A 600 17.24 22.67 25.95
N THR A 601 18.12 22.14 25.10
CA THR A 601 18.79 22.93 24.05
C THR A 601 18.17 22.63 22.69
N LEU A 602 17.82 23.69 21.97
CA LEU A 602 17.27 23.66 20.62
C LEU A 602 18.36 24.14 19.67
N THR A 603 18.78 23.29 18.75
CA THR A 603 19.81 23.62 17.76
C THR A 603 19.17 23.76 16.39
N ASN A 604 19.19 24.95 15.79
CA ASN A 604 18.79 25.13 14.40
C ASN A 604 19.93 24.72 13.46
N ARG A 605 19.70 23.67 12.65
CA ARG A 605 20.66 23.17 11.66
C ARG A 605 20.49 23.79 10.28
N ARG A 606 19.50 24.67 10.09
CA ARG A 606 19.28 25.37 8.81
C ARG A 606 20.12 26.64 8.69
N PRO A 607 20.47 27.04 7.46
CA PRO A 607 21.14 28.31 7.17
C PRO A 607 20.19 29.53 7.30
N ALA A 608 18.89 29.30 7.50
CA ALA A 608 17.88 30.33 7.72
C ALA A 608 17.35 30.25 9.16
N GLY A 609 16.87 31.37 9.69
CA GLY A 609 16.20 31.38 11.00
C GLY A 609 14.86 30.65 10.96
N VAL A 610 14.49 30.00 12.08
CA VAL A 610 13.30 29.16 12.18
C VAL A 610 12.52 29.49 13.46
N ASN A 611 11.21 29.66 13.33
CA ASN A 611 10.31 29.74 14.48
C ASN A 611 10.04 28.34 15.04
N ALA A 612 10.21 28.20 16.34
CA ALA A 612 10.06 26.94 17.07
C ALA A 612 9.01 27.09 18.18
N TRP A 613 8.15 26.09 18.31
CA TRP A 613 7.14 25.98 19.37
C TRP A 613 7.45 24.75 20.22
N VAL A 614 7.72 24.95 21.51
CA VAL A 614 7.98 23.87 22.46
C VAL A 614 6.66 23.40 23.06
N VAL A 615 6.38 22.11 22.92
CA VAL A 615 5.24 21.42 23.50
C VAL A 615 5.73 20.40 24.51
N LEU A 616 5.12 20.41 25.68
CA LEU A 616 5.37 19.48 26.76
C LEU A 616 4.22 18.49 26.86
N ASP A 617 4.55 17.21 26.91
CA ASP A 617 3.62 16.13 27.18
C ASP A 617 4.07 15.39 28.45
N TYR A 618 3.19 15.35 29.45
CA TYR A 618 3.44 14.76 30.76
C TYR A 618 2.11 14.58 31.50
N ASP A 619 2.08 13.67 32.47
CA ASP A 619 0.92 13.47 33.35
C ASP A 619 0.82 14.62 34.38
N PRO A 620 -0.24 15.47 34.32
CA PRO A 620 -0.41 16.60 35.23
C PRO A 620 -0.75 16.21 36.68
N LEU A 621 -1.11 14.95 36.93
CA LEU A 621 -1.32 14.41 38.27
C LEU A 621 0.01 14.11 38.95
N LEU A 622 1.02 13.70 38.18
CA LEU A 622 2.35 13.34 38.68
C LEU A 622 3.31 14.53 38.71
N LEU A 623 3.21 15.42 37.72
CA LEU A 623 4.20 16.47 37.47
C LEU A 623 3.57 17.84 37.25
N GLU A 624 4.32 18.87 37.60
CA GLU A 624 4.13 20.23 37.11
C GLU A 624 5.41 20.70 36.44
N VAL A 625 5.30 21.09 35.18
CA VAL A 625 6.44 21.59 34.41
C VAL A 625 6.16 23.03 34.00
N VAL A 626 7.05 23.94 34.41
CA VAL A 626 6.90 25.39 34.19
C VAL A 626 8.16 25.89 33.51
N ALA A 627 8.05 26.65 32.42
CA ALA A 627 9.20 27.31 31.82
C ALA A 627 9.64 28.53 32.64
N SER A 628 10.94 28.85 32.63
CA SER A 628 11.44 30.05 33.32
C SER A 628 10.84 31.34 32.75
N PRO A 629 10.79 32.44 33.54
CA PRO A 629 10.24 33.72 33.08
C PRO A 629 10.85 34.17 31.75
N GLY A 630 9.99 34.53 30.79
CA GLY A 630 10.41 34.96 29.45
C GLY A 630 10.36 33.87 28.37
N HIS A 631 10.21 32.59 28.75
CA HIS A 631 10.03 31.49 27.80
C HIS A 631 8.57 31.04 27.74
N GLN A 632 8.06 30.89 26.51
CA GLN A 632 6.72 30.37 26.25
C GLN A 632 6.80 28.87 25.94
N VAL A 633 6.04 28.04 26.66
CA VAL A 633 5.87 26.62 26.34
C VAL A 633 4.38 26.28 26.29
N TYR A 634 4.04 25.23 25.55
CA TYR A 634 2.67 24.76 25.36
C TYR A 634 2.49 23.37 25.96
N ARG A 635 1.28 23.03 26.40
CA ARG A 635 0.96 21.67 26.85
C ARG A 635 0.19 20.92 25.77
N SER A 636 0.51 19.64 25.58
CA SER A 636 -0.09 18.77 24.56
C SER A 636 -1.61 18.65 24.71
N ASP A 637 -2.10 18.53 25.94
CA ASP A 637 -3.52 18.41 26.30
C ASP A 637 -4.36 19.66 25.98
N GLN A 638 -3.73 20.83 25.88
CA GLN A 638 -4.38 22.09 25.53
C GLN A 638 -4.50 22.32 24.02
N LEU A 639 -3.96 21.41 23.20
CA LEU A 639 -3.88 21.56 21.76
C LEU A 639 -4.86 20.64 21.04
N SER A 640 -5.72 21.25 20.23
CA SER A 640 -6.65 20.52 19.36
C SER A 640 -5.90 19.79 18.24
N SER A 641 -4.83 20.40 17.74
CA SER A 641 -3.92 19.81 16.76
C SER A 641 -2.52 20.46 16.84
N PRO A 642 -1.45 19.77 16.38
CA PRO A 642 -0.12 20.34 16.23
C PRO A 642 -0.11 21.65 15.40
N ASN A 643 -0.89 21.70 14.33
CA ASN A 643 -0.91 22.84 13.41
C ASN A 643 -1.56 24.10 14.01
N ALA A 644 -2.45 23.95 15.00
CA ALA A 644 -3.05 25.09 15.70
C ALA A 644 -2.01 25.95 16.46
N LEU A 645 -0.79 25.45 16.65
CA LEU A 645 0.31 26.21 17.22
C LEU A 645 0.94 27.20 16.25
N LEU A 646 0.88 26.93 14.94
CA LEU A 646 1.57 27.75 13.95
C LEU A 646 1.02 29.19 13.89
N ASP A 647 -0.22 29.39 14.35
CA ASP A 647 -0.86 30.70 14.48
C ASP A 647 -0.62 31.37 15.85
N ARG A 648 0.10 30.71 16.77
CA ARG A 648 0.45 31.24 18.09
C ARG A 648 1.87 31.80 18.10
N THR A 649 2.19 32.61 19.10
CA THR A 649 3.54 33.14 19.32
C THR A 649 4.58 32.01 19.43
N PRO A 650 5.72 32.05 18.74
CA PRO A 650 6.74 31.02 18.89
C PRO A 650 7.37 31.02 20.29
N SER A 651 7.78 29.84 20.75
CA SER A 651 8.57 29.67 21.98
C SER A 651 9.96 30.29 21.85
N ALA A 652 10.54 30.18 20.66
CA ALA A 652 11.81 30.79 20.31
C ALA A 652 11.88 31.05 18.79
N THR A 653 12.61 32.09 18.38
CA THR A 653 13.02 32.31 17.00
C THR A 653 14.50 32.00 16.90
N LEU A 654 14.83 30.79 16.45
CA LEU A 654 16.20 30.31 16.36
C LEU A 654 16.89 30.97 15.17
N ARG A 655 18.06 31.58 15.39
CA ARG A 655 18.90 32.08 14.29
C ARG A 655 19.53 30.90 13.54
N ALA A 656 20.04 31.16 12.34
CA ALA A 656 20.75 30.15 11.56
C ALA A 656 21.92 29.57 12.37
N SER A 657 22.03 28.24 12.43
CA SER A 657 23.11 27.54 13.15
C SER A 657 23.27 27.93 14.63
N ALA A 658 22.20 28.45 15.25
CA ALA A 658 22.24 28.88 16.66
C ALA A 658 21.59 27.84 17.58
N ASP A 659 22.11 27.81 18.80
CA ASP A 659 21.54 27.07 19.93
C ASP A 659 20.74 28.03 20.81
N GLU A 660 19.56 27.63 21.22
CA GLU A 660 18.74 28.32 22.20
C GLU A 660 18.44 27.36 23.35
N ALA A 661 18.72 27.77 24.58
CA ALA A 661 18.45 26.96 25.75
C ALA A 661 17.13 27.39 26.41
N ILE A 662 16.23 26.44 26.61
CA ILE A 662 14.93 26.63 27.25
C ILE A 662 14.97 25.94 28.61
N PRO A 663 15.16 26.71 29.70
CA PRO A 663 15.12 26.19 31.05
C PRO A 663 13.69 25.87 31.47
N LEU A 664 13.49 24.63 31.91
CA LEU A 664 12.26 24.09 32.44
C LEU A 664 12.44 23.79 33.92
N ARG A 665 11.42 24.10 34.72
CA ARG A 665 11.35 23.77 36.14
C ARG A 665 10.34 22.66 36.35
N ILE A 666 10.81 21.51 36.82
CA ILE A 666 9.98 20.31 37.06
C ILE A 666 9.73 20.19 38.55
N ILE A 667 8.45 20.05 38.92
CA ILE A 667 7.99 19.91 40.31
C ILE A 667 7.16 18.62 40.39
N PRO A 668 7.54 17.63 41.21
CA PRO A 668 6.71 16.45 41.45
C PRO A 668 5.47 16.85 42.28
N LYS A 669 4.28 16.44 41.85
CA LYS A 669 2.99 16.74 42.52
C LYS A 669 2.51 15.65 43.47
N ALA A 670 2.92 14.41 43.24
CA ALA A 670 2.55 13.26 44.06
C ALA A 670 3.80 12.49 44.47
N SER A 671 3.85 12.04 45.73
CA SER A 671 4.81 11.03 46.18
C SER A 671 4.31 9.65 45.74
N ALA A 672 4.49 9.33 44.47
CA ALA A 672 4.22 8.03 43.90
C ALA A 672 5.57 7.34 43.64
N ALA A 673 5.69 6.04 43.93
CA ALA A 673 6.86 5.24 43.55
C ALA A 673 6.97 5.02 42.03
N ASP A 674 6.16 5.74 41.26
CA ASP A 674 5.99 5.52 39.83
C ASP A 674 7.06 6.25 39.01
N ARG A 675 7.44 5.61 37.91
CA ARG A 675 8.22 6.26 36.86
C ARG A 675 7.32 7.18 36.06
N ALA A 676 7.60 8.48 36.09
CA ALA A 676 6.95 9.44 35.21
C ALA A 676 7.76 9.64 33.92
N ARG A 677 7.15 10.27 32.93
CA ARG A 677 7.81 10.62 31.67
C ARG A 677 7.47 12.05 31.28
N LEU A 678 8.48 12.79 30.85
CA LEU A 678 8.33 14.09 30.22
C LEU A 678 8.79 13.97 28.77
N ILE A 679 7.88 14.28 27.84
CA ILE A 679 8.18 14.36 26.41
C ILE A 679 8.22 15.82 26.03
N VAL A 680 9.34 16.25 25.47
CA VAL A 680 9.53 17.59 24.92
C VAL A 680 9.50 17.49 23.41
N LYS A 681 8.52 18.14 22.79
CA LYS A 681 8.40 18.24 21.33
C LYS A 681 8.71 19.67 20.90
N VAL A 682 9.47 19.84 19.83
CA VAL A 682 9.65 21.12 19.15
C VAL A 682 9.04 21.03 17.78
N LEU A 683 8.02 21.84 17.56
CA LEU A 683 7.36 21.97 16.29
C LEU A 683 7.91 23.16 15.55
N THR A 684 8.05 23.00 14.24
CA THR A 684 8.32 24.06 13.27
C THR A 684 7.31 23.91 12.15
N LYS A 685 7.31 24.82 11.17
CA LYS A 685 6.46 24.69 9.98
C LYS A 685 6.74 23.41 9.18
N GLU A 686 7.98 22.91 9.22
CA GLU A 686 8.44 21.82 8.35
C GLU A 686 8.56 20.47 9.06
N GLN A 687 8.74 20.48 10.38
CA GLN A 687 9.08 19.27 11.12
C GLN A 687 8.74 19.34 12.61
N ILE A 688 8.75 18.16 13.22
CA ILE A 688 8.69 17.95 14.67
C ILE A 688 10.03 17.33 15.08
N ALA A 689 10.59 17.77 16.20
CA ALA A 689 11.67 17.09 16.89
C ALA A 689 11.14 16.65 18.26
N ARG A 690 11.53 15.47 18.71
CA ARG A 690 11.06 14.88 19.98
C ARG A 690 12.26 14.49 20.85
N HIS A 691 12.17 14.77 22.15
CA HIS A 691 13.12 14.32 23.17
C HIS A 691 12.35 13.76 24.37
N GLU A 692 12.76 12.58 24.84
CA GLU A 692 12.12 11.88 25.95
C GLU A 692 13.02 11.88 27.18
N ILE A 693 12.39 12.09 28.34
CA ILE A 693 13.05 12.12 29.63
C ILE A 693 12.28 11.20 30.57
N ASP A 694 12.91 10.10 30.95
CA ASP A 694 12.36 9.21 31.98
C ASP A 694 12.66 9.82 33.35
N LEU A 695 11.60 10.02 34.13
CA LEU A 695 11.65 10.67 35.44
C LEU A 695 11.48 9.62 36.53
N THR A 696 12.46 9.52 37.41
CA THR A 696 12.31 8.75 38.65
C THR A 696 11.73 9.68 39.69
N LEU A 697 10.44 9.50 40.01
CA LEU A 697 9.80 10.24 41.08
C LEU A 697 10.34 9.77 42.44
N PRO A 698 10.39 10.65 43.44
CA PRO A 698 10.69 10.21 44.78
C PRO A 698 9.60 9.23 45.23
N GLY A 699 10.02 8.12 45.84
CA GLY A 699 9.08 7.17 46.43
C GLY A 699 8.14 7.85 47.43
N PRO A 700 7.00 7.25 47.76
CA PRO A 700 6.07 7.79 48.76
C PRO A 700 6.85 8.15 50.02
N ALA A 701 6.83 9.43 50.40
CA ALA A 701 7.70 9.97 51.44
C ALA A 701 7.68 9.10 52.71
N GLY A 702 8.76 8.35 52.90
CA GLY A 702 9.43 8.15 54.18
C GLY A 702 8.78 7.24 55.21
N ILE A 703 8.06 6.17 54.90
CA ILE A 703 7.68 5.21 55.95
C ILE A 703 8.65 4.03 55.93
N ASP A 704 9.60 4.01 56.86
CA ASP A 704 10.48 2.86 57.04
C ASP A 704 9.80 1.80 57.89
N LEU A 705 9.90 0.53 57.49
CA LEU A 705 9.63 -0.61 58.35
C LEU A 705 10.92 -0.99 59.10
N LEU A 706 10.87 -0.88 60.42
CA LEU A 706 11.96 -1.22 61.33
C LEU A 706 11.54 -2.40 62.19
N VAL A 707 12.52 -3.21 62.59
CA VAL A 707 12.30 -4.33 63.52
C VAL A 707 13.23 -4.24 64.70
N SER A 708 12.67 -4.53 65.86
CA SER A 708 13.43 -4.85 67.06
C SER A 708 13.00 -6.22 67.56
N GLY A 709 13.95 -7.09 67.86
CA GLY A 709 13.73 -8.46 68.32
C GLY A 709 15.07 -9.08 68.75
N THR A 710 15.08 -10.38 69.00
CA THR A 710 16.29 -11.11 69.38
C THR A 710 17.43 -10.87 68.36
N PRO A 711 18.64 -10.46 68.80
CA PRO A 711 19.75 -10.26 67.88
C PRO A 711 20.08 -11.54 67.10
N GLY A 712 20.35 -11.40 65.79
CA GLY A 712 20.68 -12.54 64.92
C GLY A 712 19.49 -13.34 64.40
N THR A 713 18.25 -13.00 64.79
CA THR A 713 17.02 -13.65 64.27
C THR A 713 16.28 -12.79 63.24
N TRP A 714 16.92 -11.73 62.72
CA TRP A 714 16.37 -10.90 61.65
C TRP A 714 17.49 -10.19 60.89
N GLN A 715 17.23 -9.85 59.63
CA GLN A 715 18.15 -9.12 58.77
C GLN A 715 17.36 -8.12 57.92
N THR A 716 17.88 -6.89 57.83
CA THR A 716 17.40 -5.88 56.87
C THR A 716 18.30 -5.90 55.64
N THR A 717 17.70 -5.89 54.46
CA THR A 717 18.35 -5.68 53.16
C THR A 717 17.85 -4.38 52.56
N ASP A 718 18.44 -3.93 51.45
CA ASP A 718 18.07 -2.66 50.80
C ASP A 718 16.59 -2.60 50.36
N SER A 719 15.93 -3.75 50.18
CA SER A 719 14.54 -3.84 49.70
C SER A 719 13.63 -4.75 50.52
N SER A 720 14.14 -5.47 51.52
CA SER A 720 13.34 -6.43 52.30
C SER A 720 13.83 -6.63 53.73
N LEU A 721 12.92 -7.07 54.59
CA LEU A 721 13.17 -7.46 55.96
C LEU A 721 12.89 -8.96 56.10
N VAL A 722 13.88 -9.73 56.53
CA VAL A 722 13.78 -11.17 56.72
C VAL A 722 13.80 -11.49 58.21
N LEU A 723 12.75 -12.18 58.70
CA LEU A 723 12.68 -12.71 60.06
C LEU A 723 13.08 -14.20 60.07
N GLN A 724 13.95 -14.59 61.00
CA GLN A 724 14.53 -15.92 61.13
C GLN A 724 14.31 -16.45 62.56
N PRO A 725 13.06 -16.80 62.94
CA PRO A 725 12.78 -17.31 64.27
C PRO A 725 13.51 -18.63 64.52
N PHE A 726 13.91 -18.87 65.77
CA PHE A 726 14.54 -20.14 66.15
C PHE A 726 13.54 -21.31 66.03
N PRO A 727 13.95 -22.46 65.47
CA PRO A 727 13.08 -23.63 65.36
C PRO A 727 12.54 -24.05 66.73
N ASN A 728 11.25 -24.40 66.80
CA ASN A 728 10.58 -24.92 68.00
C ASN A 728 10.61 -24.00 69.25
N THR A 729 10.86 -22.70 69.08
CA THR A 729 10.80 -21.73 70.17
C THR A 729 10.07 -20.46 69.74
N THR A 730 9.40 -19.80 70.68
CA THR A 730 8.78 -18.50 70.42
C THR A 730 9.87 -17.44 70.31
N THR A 731 9.93 -16.74 69.17
CA THR A 731 10.80 -15.58 68.98
C THR A 731 9.95 -14.33 68.82
N ASP A 732 10.09 -13.36 69.72
CA ASP A 732 9.29 -12.15 69.72
C ASP A 732 9.92 -11.06 68.84
N TYR A 733 9.09 -10.40 68.03
CA TYR A 733 9.47 -9.26 67.19
C TYR A 733 8.52 -8.10 67.44
N VAL A 734 9.07 -6.88 67.42
CA VAL A 734 8.31 -5.63 67.41
C VAL A 734 8.57 -4.95 66.08
N LEU A 735 7.54 -4.92 65.23
CA LEU A 735 7.54 -4.16 64.00
C LEU A 735 7.23 -2.69 64.33
N LYS A 736 8.03 -1.77 63.81
CA LYS A 736 7.86 -0.33 63.99
C LYS A 736 7.83 0.34 62.62
N LEU A 737 7.02 1.38 62.49
CA LEU A 737 7.03 2.26 61.34
C LEU A 737 7.64 3.60 61.73
N ALA A 738 8.58 4.12 60.94
CA ALA A 738 9.14 5.45 61.15
C ALA A 738 8.78 6.35 59.97
N ASN A 739 8.15 7.49 60.25
CA ASN A 739 7.77 8.46 59.23
C ASN A 739 8.82 9.57 59.10
N ARG A 740 9.70 9.45 58.10
CA ARG A 740 10.68 10.46 57.69
C ARG A 740 10.07 11.68 56.99
N SER A 741 8.76 11.69 56.72
CA SER A 741 8.11 12.87 56.16
C SER A 741 7.99 14.01 57.20
N PRO A 742 7.98 15.27 56.74
CA PRO A 742 7.79 16.44 57.61
C PRO A 742 6.39 16.53 58.21
N ASP A 743 5.41 15.85 57.61
CA ASP A 743 4.02 15.80 58.07
C ASP A 743 3.71 14.48 58.78
N SER A 744 2.86 14.53 59.81
CA SER A 744 2.31 13.34 60.45
C SER A 744 1.36 12.59 59.52
N LYS A 745 1.38 11.26 59.55
CA LYS A 745 0.52 10.40 58.70
C LYS A 745 -0.41 9.54 59.57
N ARG A 746 -1.65 9.36 59.14
CA ARG A 746 -2.59 8.39 59.71
C ARG A 746 -2.66 7.19 58.79
N LEU A 747 -2.26 6.02 59.27
CA LEU A 747 -2.18 4.81 58.49
C LEU A 747 -3.11 3.73 59.04
N ARG A 748 -3.54 2.86 58.13
CA ARG A 748 -4.01 1.51 58.46
C ARG A 748 -2.92 0.53 58.07
N VAL A 749 -2.57 -0.37 58.97
CA VAL A 749 -1.56 -1.41 58.73
C VAL A 749 -2.21 -2.78 58.85
N ASP A 750 -2.22 -3.54 57.77
CA ASP A 750 -2.76 -4.90 57.73
C ASP A 750 -1.59 -5.90 57.65
N LEU A 751 -1.55 -6.87 58.56
CA LEU A 751 -0.67 -8.04 58.48
C LEU A 751 -1.42 -9.14 57.74
N MET A 752 -0.86 -9.64 56.65
CA MET A 752 -1.52 -10.61 55.78
C MET A 752 -0.70 -11.90 55.70
N ALA A 753 -1.35 -13.04 55.53
CA ALA A 753 -0.66 -14.29 55.26
C ALA A 753 -0.04 -14.25 53.86
N ALA A 754 1.12 -14.88 53.69
CA ALA A 754 1.69 -15.09 52.36
C ALA A 754 0.73 -15.96 51.52
N PRO A 755 0.55 -15.67 50.22
CA PRO A 755 -0.18 -16.55 49.31
C PRO A 755 0.47 -17.95 49.30
N THR A 756 -0.34 -19.01 49.26
CA THR A 756 0.12 -20.42 49.36
C THR A 756 0.84 -20.96 48.11
N PHE A 757 1.10 -20.11 47.10
CA PHE A 757 1.84 -20.49 45.89
C PHE A 757 3.28 -19.98 46.01
N GLU A 758 4.26 -20.80 45.59
CA GLU A 758 5.68 -20.41 45.56
C GLU A 758 5.87 -19.17 44.67
N VAL A 759 6.02 -17.99 45.27
CA VAL A 759 6.42 -16.78 44.57
C VAL A 759 7.95 -16.69 44.66
N ALA A 760 8.64 -16.76 43.52
CA ALA A 760 10.07 -16.52 43.47
C ALA A 760 10.38 -15.10 43.98
N ALA A 761 11.41 -14.97 44.81
CA ALA A 761 11.83 -13.69 45.40
C ALA A 761 12.32 -12.74 44.30
N GLY A 762 11.41 -11.97 43.70
CA GLY A 762 11.72 -11.02 42.64
C GLY A 762 10.52 -10.46 41.84
N GLU A 763 9.33 -11.05 41.92
CA GLU A 763 8.19 -10.71 41.02
C GLU A 763 6.99 -10.00 41.67
N LEU A 764 7.14 -9.31 42.80
CA LEU A 764 6.04 -8.57 43.44
C LEU A 764 6.06 -7.08 43.05
N ASP A 765 5.87 -6.78 41.76
CA ASP A 765 5.56 -5.43 41.29
C ASP A 765 4.04 -5.32 40.98
N GLY A 766 3.36 -4.40 41.67
CA GLY A 766 2.08 -3.83 41.23
C GLY A 766 0.78 -4.38 41.84
N ALA A 767 0.73 -5.62 42.32
CA ALA A 767 -0.42 -6.13 43.07
C ALA A 767 0.03 -7.21 44.06
N VAL A 768 0.04 -6.90 45.36
CA VAL A 768 0.32 -7.90 46.41
C VAL A 768 -0.79 -8.96 46.37
N PRO A 769 -0.51 -10.24 46.09
CA PRO A 769 -1.51 -11.29 46.19
C PRO A 769 -1.96 -11.36 47.65
N SER A 770 -3.21 -10.97 47.91
CA SER A 770 -3.73 -10.84 49.26
C SER A 770 -4.10 -12.22 49.82
N GLY A 771 -3.25 -12.79 50.68
CA GLY A 771 -3.70 -13.81 51.62
C GLY A 771 -4.69 -13.23 52.64
N PRO A 772 -5.35 -14.06 53.47
CA PRO A 772 -6.24 -13.55 54.51
C PRO A 772 -5.50 -12.57 55.45
N ILE A 773 -6.18 -11.50 55.86
CA ILE A 773 -5.68 -10.57 56.87
C ILE A 773 -5.59 -11.33 58.21
N LEU A 774 -4.38 -11.46 58.73
CA LEU A 774 -4.07 -12.10 60.01
C LEU A 774 -4.35 -11.16 61.19
N ALA A 775 -4.03 -9.88 61.03
CA ALA A 775 -4.26 -8.83 62.01
C ALA A 775 -4.31 -7.45 61.35
N SER A 776 -4.96 -6.47 61.97
CA SER A 776 -5.04 -5.09 61.46
C SER A 776 -4.87 -4.08 62.59
N ALA A 777 -4.13 -3.01 62.33
CA ALA A 777 -3.99 -1.82 63.14
C ALA A 777 -4.63 -0.64 62.37
N PRO A 778 -5.91 -0.32 62.62
CA PRO A 778 -6.70 0.54 61.73
C PRO A 778 -6.39 2.04 61.83
N GLU A 779 -5.79 2.50 62.93
CA GLU A 779 -5.45 3.91 63.14
C GLU A 779 -4.08 4.07 63.81
N LEU A 780 -3.01 3.84 63.04
CA LEU A 780 -1.66 4.15 63.45
C LEU A 780 -1.33 5.60 63.10
N LEU A 781 -1.09 6.45 64.11
CA LEU A 781 -0.63 7.81 63.90
C LEU A 781 0.90 7.84 63.92
N LEU A 782 1.50 8.15 62.77
CA LEU A 782 2.93 8.29 62.61
C LEU A 782 3.34 9.76 62.68
N PRO A 783 4.00 10.20 63.76
CA PRO A 783 4.49 11.57 63.86
C PRO A 783 5.57 11.85 62.82
N SER A 784 5.72 13.12 62.45
CA SER A 784 6.83 13.55 61.60
C SER A 784 8.18 13.41 62.31
N GLY A 785 9.28 13.41 61.53
CA GLY A 785 10.64 13.49 62.07
C GLY A 785 11.33 12.15 62.34
N GLY A 786 10.83 11.05 61.77
CA GLY A 786 11.51 9.75 61.75
C GLY A 786 11.42 8.96 63.06
N MET A 787 10.58 9.38 64.00
CA MET A 787 10.36 8.65 65.25
C MET A 787 9.66 7.31 64.98
N PRO A 788 10.27 6.17 65.35
CA PRO A 788 9.68 4.86 65.12
C PRO A 788 8.52 4.60 66.09
N VAL A 789 7.34 4.30 65.56
CA VAL A 789 6.13 3.92 66.31
C VAL A 789 5.88 2.42 66.13
N ALA A 790 5.70 1.71 67.23
CA ALA A 790 5.39 0.28 67.19
C ALA A 790 4.00 0.02 66.58
N ILE A 791 3.90 -1.01 65.75
CA ILE A 791 2.62 -1.49 65.24
C ILE A 791 2.04 -2.44 66.29
N GLU A 792 0.96 -2.01 66.94
CA GLU A 792 0.24 -2.84 67.91
C GLU A 792 -0.83 -3.67 67.19
N PHE A 793 -0.50 -4.93 66.90
CA PHE A 793 -1.50 -5.89 66.47
C PHE A 793 -2.21 -6.50 67.70
N PRO A 794 -3.53 -6.75 67.61
CA PRO A 794 -4.24 -7.48 68.67
C PRO A 794 -3.60 -8.86 68.86
N LYS A 795 -3.37 -9.23 70.12
CA LYS A 795 -2.74 -10.51 70.48
C LYS A 795 -3.56 -11.67 69.88
N PRO A 796 -2.94 -12.60 69.13
CA PRO A 796 -3.67 -13.74 68.58
C PRO A 796 -4.31 -14.55 69.71
N ALA A 797 -5.51 -15.07 69.47
CA ALA A 797 -6.16 -15.98 70.41
C ALA A 797 -5.21 -17.15 70.72
N ALA A 798 -5.09 -17.52 72.00
CA ALA A 798 -4.21 -18.60 72.41
C ALA A 798 -4.51 -19.86 71.59
N PRO A 799 -3.49 -20.56 71.05
CA PRO A 799 -3.70 -21.78 70.28
C PRO A 799 -4.49 -22.76 71.15
N ALA A 800 -5.60 -23.28 70.62
CA ALA A 800 -6.40 -24.28 71.31
C ALA A 800 -5.49 -25.44 71.72
N THR A 801 -5.49 -25.79 73.00
CA THR A 801 -4.69 -26.88 73.55
C THR A 801 -4.91 -28.13 72.70
N PRO A 802 -3.87 -28.73 72.09
CA PRO A 802 -4.05 -29.91 71.28
C PRO A 802 -4.68 -31.01 72.12
N ALA A 803 -5.83 -31.53 71.68
CA ALA A 803 -6.51 -32.63 72.35
C ALA A 803 -5.57 -33.83 72.41
N VAL A 804 -5.25 -34.29 73.62
CA VAL A 804 -4.46 -35.49 73.87
C VAL A 804 -5.18 -36.67 73.19
N PRO A 805 -4.53 -37.41 72.27
CA PRO A 805 -5.13 -38.59 71.67
C PRO A 805 -5.28 -39.68 72.74
N VAL A 806 -6.53 -40.09 73.01
CA VAL A 806 -6.82 -41.27 73.82
C VAL A 806 -6.41 -42.51 73.02
N LEU A 807 -5.38 -43.19 73.49
CA LEU A 807 -4.96 -44.51 73.03
C LEU A 807 -6.05 -45.54 73.35
N ALA A 808 -6.68 -46.11 72.33
CA ALA A 808 -7.48 -47.33 72.45
C ALA A 808 -6.59 -48.57 72.15
N PRO A 809 -6.78 -49.69 72.86
CA PRO A 809 -5.82 -50.79 72.89
C PRO A 809 -5.89 -51.70 71.66
N ALA A 810 -4.73 -52.28 71.34
CA ALA A 810 -4.54 -53.29 70.32
C ALA A 810 -5.24 -54.62 70.69
N ASN A 811 -5.87 -55.26 69.71
CA ASN A 811 -5.94 -56.71 69.67
C ASN A 811 -5.92 -57.24 68.22
N GLN A 812 -5.09 -58.28 68.07
CA GLN A 812 -4.82 -59.14 66.92
C GLN A 812 -6.14 -59.80 66.43
N THR A 813 -6.33 -60.19 65.15
CA THR A 813 -5.68 -61.32 64.48
C THR A 813 -6.06 -61.43 62.98
N ALA A 814 -5.20 -62.14 62.25
CA ALA A 814 -5.46 -63.07 61.13
C ALA A 814 -5.69 -62.53 59.69
N GLU A 815 -4.65 -62.77 58.87
CA GLU A 815 -4.64 -63.53 57.62
C GLU A 815 -5.89 -63.54 56.71
N GLY A 816 -5.70 -63.15 55.45
CA GLY A 816 -6.68 -63.39 54.39
C GLY A 816 -6.28 -62.80 53.04
N SER A 817 -5.54 -63.59 52.26
CA SER A 817 -5.26 -63.44 50.83
C SER A 817 -6.50 -63.21 49.96
N GLY A 818 -6.40 -62.36 48.91
CA GLY A 818 -7.37 -62.38 47.80
C GLY A 818 -7.38 -61.12 46.92
N VAL A 819 -6.67 -61.20 45.79
CA VAL A 819 -6.73 -60.33 44.59
C VAL A 819 -7.77 -60.95 43.61
N PRO A 820 -8.21 -60.35 42.48
CA PRO A 820 -8.75 -59.01 42.14
C PRO A 820 -10.16 -59.10 41.47
N ALA A 821 -10.75 -57.99 41.00
CA ALA A 821 -11.23 -57.83 39.60
C ALA A 821 -12.10 -56.58 39.36
N ASP A 822 -11.77 -55.90 38.26
CA ASP A 822 -12.62 -55.21 37.27
C ASP A 822 -13.51 -54.01 37.66
N ARG A 823 -13.20 -52.84 37.07
CA ARG A 823 -13.74 -52.46 35.74
C ARG A 823 -13.14 -51.14 35.24
N GLN A 824 -12.45 -51.21 34.10
CA GLN A 824 -12.32 -50.13 33.12
C GLN A 824 -13.18 -50.50 31.91
N LEU A 825 -13.97 -49.55 31.39
CA LEU A 825 -13.69 -48.83 30.14
C LEU A 825 -14.63 -47.64 30.03
#